data_AF-A0A812UBA4-F1
#
_entry.id   AF-A0A812UBA4-F1
#
_cell.length_a   1.000
_cell.length_b   1.000
_cell.length_c   1.000
_cell.angle_alpha   90.00
_cell.angle_beta   90.00
_cell.angle_gamma   90.00
#
_symmetry.space_group_name_H-M   'P 1'
#
loop_
_entity.id
_entity.type
_entity.pdbx_description
1 polymer ?
#
loop_
_entity_poly.entity_id
_entity_poly.type
_entity_poly.pdbx_seq_one_letter_code
_entity_poly.pdbx_strand_id
1 'polypeptide(L)'
;MMDDFDATFSAAPVEPCLTIRITKTEEQMSLMMQRFTAYVIEINDFGKVCEVSHRYSDFEALYKALLLDLPGLQLPPMPPKGADGTDAAVIGARKVELEKVLRAMIANPEVVMEKSLHLWKFLELGNPTVIATRFVTVPRARGSVFKTLAKLNDEKYRDDVYRLGHASVTDLLLEGLREYRRGTDSGHWSCQKEGRMPLCQLVAGALGTTQAARDRLVDGGVIGLLLGLVQVQDTALDDVRPALNVIVAREGERLASLVARFLTGGGLLQLLDLVQRPRCQEFVAKLLWLAWDASTRSAFAQPGGVGLKVLQSLLRSATPTCSLLGAVLLAGMVAAGDFHDASHRTEAFQLVRATLERPEAAKDPAFVKALVGGNSAFLRLAAMLEDPDLAPLILGLLCVAKPPAAKMGQISGNLASLVSNKGGVHSEQTKARAAELLLQIQGSSSTSEVSGGEVSSTASTRASINDLLERCEGIAAHEESLENALRAQLEEGIAKGLKDLAPHGQSVREVGQLSQVRLKELPGLDFKTFDHAFDSFRAAREALAANAQKCESLHQTISRQLSDLQSARPNVDPHIFKEKLLTAERLYGEVKSQRDAFATADAEAKEKTSRSQASTAKMKTLTDALRRYDQELQELRSERKDKETKAAMLRSQANTPGLADRKRQVQEDIDRNLEEARELQVVGRRVQQGEDGYISEGQSRESKISELTAKLNELKRHHQTLLQKQKELDIDPVDLGNRAEKLETEARDLDSRVIALEDKQRQAERERIEASGDATREAEDARIARDHSSNLSSRLASVERDAKAQLSALQPMIQEQHAGWQRLLEKQRNLDEDQHNLAMKLLEAKTSADSEARAREHVAGVVQALIQSLLGFSTFLDSCGEAVPTAVPAAVPATVAEEVGAPAVQEAAVPSTVAAPFQDDFDEFLNDLPTLGEVGGAAEGGAPDSL
;
A
#
# COMPACT_ATOMS: atom_id res chain seq x y z
N MET A 1 -28.84 -0.02 26.15
CA MET A 1 -27.70 0.00 27.10
C MET A 1 -26.44 0.26 26.29
N MET A 2 -26.12 1.53 26.01
CA MET A 2 -25.03 1.94 25.09
C MET A 2 -24.21 3.09 25.70
N ASP A 3 -23.86 3.02 26.98
CA ASP A 3 -23.19 4.14 27.69
C ASP A 3 -21.79 3.85 28.25
N ASP A 4 -21.19 2.67 28.00
CA ASP A 4 -19.87 2.32 28.59
C ASP A 4 -18.68 2.50 27.62
N PHE A 5 -18.60 3.63 26.90
CA PHE A 5 -17.43 3.97 26.06
C PHE A 5 -16.70 5.26 26.50
N ASP A 6 -16.98 5.78 27.69
CA ASP A 6 -16.20 6.86 28.31
C ASP A 6 -15.05 6.29 29.17
N ALA A 7 -14.16 5.53 28.52
CA ALA A 7 -12.83 5.33 29.07
C ALA A 7 -12.05 6.64 28.87
N THR A 8 -11.95 7.43 29.95
CA THR A 8 -11.12 8.65 30.03
C THR A 8 -9.72 8.39 29.48
N PHE A 9 -9.46 8.91 28.28
CA PHE A 9 -8.14 8.97 27.68
C PHE A 9 -7.21 9.69 28.66
N SER A 10 -6.30 8.96 29.31
CA SER A 10 -5.17 9.54 30.02
C SER A 10 -4.23 10.13 28.98
N ALA A 11 -4.49 11.37 28.57
CA ALA A 11 -3.69 12.06 27.57
C ALA A 11 -2.31 12.36 28.16
N ALA A 12 -1.27 11.78 27.58
CA ALA A 12 0.08 12.32 27.70
C ALA A 12 0.03 13.84 27.42
N PRO A 13 0.83 14.68 28.11
CA PRO A 13 0.80 16.12 27.92
C PRO A 13 1.00 16.45 26.44
N VAL A 14 -0.06 16.99 25.82
CA VAL A 14 -0.05 17.34 24.40
C VAL A 14 0.94 18.48 24.22
N GLU A 15 1.96 18.26 23.39
CA GLU A 15 2.92 19.30 23.05
C GLU A 15 2.18 20.51 22.47
N PRO A 16 2.56 21.76 22.80
CA PRO A 16 1.84 22.93 22.32
C PRO A 16 1.94 23.02 20.79
N CYS A 17 0.85 23.38 20.11
CA CYS A 17 0.83 23.45 18.65
C CYS A 17 1.81 24.49 18.05
N LEU A 18 2.19 25.49 18.83
CA LEU A 18 3.20 26.47 18.47
C LEU A 18 4.07 26.72 19.71
N THR A 19 5.37 26.50 19.61
CA THR A 19 6.32 26.89 20.67
C THR A 19 7.41 27.79 20.12
N ILE A 20 7.88 28.70 20.99
CA ILE A 20 8.95 29.63 20.66
C ILE A 20 10.05 29.60 21.72
N ARG A 21 11.29 29.63 21.25
CA ARG A 21 12.52 29.74 22.03
C ARG A 21 13.45 30.72 21.35
N ILE A 22 14.14 31.55 22.13
CA ILE A 22 15.27 32.30 21.59
C ILE A 22 16.51 31.47 21.88
N THR A 23 17.12 30.87 20.86
CA THR A 23 18.17 29.85 21.06
C THR A 23 19.53 30.49 21.26
N LYS A 24 19.85 31.51 20.47
CA LYS A 24 21.15 32.20 20.47
C LYS A 24 21.02 33.67 20.09
N THR A 25 22.12 34.39 20.23
CA THR A 25 22.27 35.78 19.76
C THR A 25 23.46 35.86 18.81
N GLU A 26 23.32 36.60 17.72
CA GLU A 26 24.34 36.76 16.70
C GLU A 26 24.64 38.24 16.46
N GLU A 27 25.89 38.58 16.17
CA GLU A 27 26.22 39.92 15.67
C GLU A 27 26.01 39.97 14.16
N GLN A 28 25.13 40.86 13.72
CA GLN A 28 24.86 41.10 12.30
C GLN A 28 25.21 42.54 11.94
N MET A 29 25.59 42.77 10.67
CA MET A 29 25.78 44.11 10.12
C MET A 29 24.56 44.53 9.33
N SER A 30 24.08 45.75 9.58
CA SER A 30 23.05 46.36 8.76
C SER A 30 23.59 46.78 7.39
N LEU A 31 22.68 47.08 6.46
CA LEU A 31 23.01 47.69 5.16
C LEU A 31 23.80 49.00 5.29
N MET A 32 23.70 49.68 6.44
CA MET A 32 24.46 50.88 6.77
C MET A 32 25.76 50.59 7.55
N MET A 33 26.26 49.35 7.51
CA MET A 33 27.49 48.90 8.19
C MET A 33 27.49 49.08 9.72
N GLN A 34 26.31 49.24 10.33
CA GLN A 34 26.18 49.27 11.80
C GLN A 34 26.00 47.86 12.34
N ARG A 35 26.84 47.46 13.30
CA ARG A 35 26.70 46.18 14.00
C ARG A 35 25.53 46.24 14.98
N PHE A 36 24.73 45.18 15.02
CA PHE A 36 23.66 45.01 15.99
C PHE A 36 23.55 43.56 16.44
N THR A 37 23.00 43.35 17.64
CA THR A 37 22.70 42.01 18.16
C THR A 37 21.34 41.55 17.63
N ALA A 38 21.34 40.48 16.85
CA ALA A 38 20.16 39.74 16.43
C ALA A 38 19.86 38.62 17.43
N TYR A 39 18.59 38.42 17.74
CA TYR A 39 18.09 37.33 18.56
C TYR A 39 17.52 36.27 17.61
N VAL A 40 18.09 35.07 17.64
CA VAL A 40 17.64 33.97 16.79
C VAL A 40 16.51 33.25 17.51
N ILE A 41 15.34 33.31 16.89
CA ILE A 41 14.07 32.79 17.39
C ILE A 41 13.79 31.47 16.68
N GLU A 42 13.88 30.38 17.42
CA GLU A 42 13.43 29.06 16.99
C GLU A 42 11.92 28.96 17.24
N ILE A 43 11.18 28.59 16.20
CA ILE A 43 9.73 28.42 16.20
C ILE A 43 9.45 26.98 15.82
N ASN A 44 8.75 26.25 16.69
CA ASN A 44 8.18 24.95 16.37
C ASN A 44 6.73 25.14 15.95
N ASP A 45 6.50 25.16 14.64
CA ASP A 45 5.19 25.21 13.98
C ASP A 45 4.68 23.76 13.82
N PHE A 46 3.80 23.30 14.71
CA PHE A 46 3.14 21.98 14.62
C PHE A 46 4.08 20.79 14.40
N GLY A 47 5.27 20.82 15.01
CA GLY A 47 6.32 19.81 14.91
C GLY A 47 7.44 20.15 13.92
N LYS A 48 7.28 21.19 13.08
CA LYS A 48 8.30 21.67 12.15
C LYS A 48 9.02 22.87 12.73
N VAL A 49 10.34 22.77 12.84
CA VAL A 49 11.17 23.84 13.40
C VAL A 49 11.67 24.76 12.29
N CYS A 50 11.52 26.08 12.48
CA CYS A 50 12.15 27.12 11.67
C CYS A 50 12.83 28.16 12.56
N GLU A 51 13.75 28.93 11.99
CA GLU A 51 14.45 30.02 12.69
C GLU A 51 14.23 31.35 11.97
N VAL A 52 13.99 32.40 12.75
CA VAL A 52 13.97 33.79 12.28
C VAL A 52 14.87 34.65 13.16
N SER A 53 15.41 35.73 12.63
CA SER A 53 16.36 36.58 13.35
C SER A 53 15.89 38.02 13.39
N HIS A 54 15.72 38.57 14.59
CA HIS A 54 15.26 39.95 14.78
C HIS A 54 16.14 40.70 15.75
N ARG A 55 16.33 42.01 15.53
CA ARG A 55 17.01 42.87 16.50
C ARG A 55 16.01 43.40 17.52
N TYR A 56 16.52 43.83 18.67
CA TYR A 56 15.69 44.31 19.79
C TYR A 56 14.66 45.39 19.38
N SER A 57 15.00 46.33 18.49
CA SER A 57 14.06 47.37 18.04
C SER A 57 12.85 46.82 17.30
N ASP A 58 12.97 45.66 16.66
CA ASP A 58 11.87 45.04 15.93
C ASP A 58 10.86 44.43 16.91
N PHE A 59 11.33 43.89 18.05
CA PHE A 59 10.45 43.48 19.16
C PHE A 59 9.69 44.66 19.77
N GLU A 60 10.35 45.81 19.96
CA GLU A 60 9.67 47.02 20.43
C GLU A 60 8.61 47.51 19.44
N ALA A 61 8.90 47.44 18.14
CA ALA A 61 7.95 47.79 17.09
C ALA A 61 6.73 46.85 17.11
N LEU A 62 6.97 45.54 17.21
CA LEU A 62 5.90 44.53 17.37
C LEU A 62 5.05 44.83 18.61
N TYR A 63 5.68 45.03 19.77
CA TYR A 63 5.00 45.26 21.04
C TYR A 63 4.09 46.50 20.98
N LYS A 64 4.60 47.61 20.42
CA LYS A 64 3.83 48.85 20.25
C LYS A 64 2.70 48.70 19.25
N ALA A 65 2.92 48.00 18.13
CA ALA A 65 1.90 47.76 17.12
C ALA A 65 0.73 46.95 17.69
N LEU A 66 1.02 45.88 18.46
CA LEU A 66 -0.02 45.08 19.11
C LEU A 66 -0.82 45.86 20.14
N LEU A 67 -0.18 46.70 20.97
CA LEU A 67 -0.89 47.54 21.94
C LEU A 67 -1.76 48.61 21.28
N LEU A 68 -1.37 49.08 20.08
CA LEU A 68 -2.15 50.04 19.31
C LEU A 68 -3.40 49.39 18.70
N ASP A 69 -3.24 48.21 18.11
CA ASP A 69 -4.34 47.49 17.44
C ASP A 69 -5.30 46.82 18.44
N LEU A 70 -4.82 46.44 19.62
CA LEU A 70 -5.59 45.77 20.68
C LEU A 70 -5.60 46.61 21.97
N PRO A 71 -6.42 47.68 22.03
CA PRO A 71 -6.51 48.51 23.22
C PRO A 71 -7.02 47.68 24.42
N GLY A 72 -6.21 47.64 25.49
CA GLY A 72 -6.52 46.86 26.69
C GLY A 72 -5.80 45.50 26.77
N LEU A 73 -4.97 45.15 25.79
CA LEU A 73 -4.13 43.97 25.83
C LEU A 73 -3.11 44.04 26.99
N GLN A 74 -3.11 43.02 27.85
CA GLN A 74 -2.13 42.87 28.92
C GLN A 74 -1.01 41.94 28.47
N LEU A 75 0.20 42.49 28.29
CA LEU A 75 1.42 41.75 28.01
C LEU A 75 2.48 42.02 29.09
N PRO A 76 3.43 41.09 29.30
CA PRO A 76 4.61 41.35 30.13
C PRO A 76 5.37 42.57 29.59
N PRO A 77 5.95 43.41 30.47
CA PRO A 77 6.66 44.61 30.04
C PRO A 77 7.89 44.28 29.20
N MET A 78 8.16 45.10 28.19
CA MET A 78 9.38 44.97 27.39
C MET A 78 10.63 45.20 28.26
N PRO A 79 11.68 44.35 28.14
CA PRO A 79 12.91 44.52 28.91
C PRO A 79 13.66 45.79 28.47
N PRO A 80 14.28 46.55 29.38
CA PRO A 80 14.94 47.81 29.03
C PRO A 80 16.16 47.61 28.11
N LYS A 81 16.42 48.58 27.24
CA LYS A 81 17.55 48.59 26.30
C LYS A 81 18.93 48.67 26.99
N GLY A 82 18.99 48.99 28.28
CA GLY A 82 20.23 49.16 29.05
C GLY A 82 21.08 50.36 28.59
N ALA A 83 22.00 50.83 29.44
CA ALA A 83 22.95 51.88 29.06
C ALA A 83 24.05 51.36 28.12
N ASP A 84 24.53 50.13 28.35
CA ASP A 84 25.51 49.43 27.52
C ASP A 84 24.87 48.24 26.79
N GLY A 85 24.40 48.51 25.56
CA GLY A 85 23.69 47.52 24.72
C GLY A 85 24.54 46.36 24.19
N THR A 86 25.84 46.34 24.51
CA THR A 86 26.83 45.34 24.04
C THR A 86 27.32 44.41 25.16
N ASP A 87 26.90 44.61 26.41
CA ASP A 87 27.27 43.71 27.51
C ASP A 87 26.57 42.35 27.35
N ALA A 88 27.36 41.27 27.33
CA ALA A 88 26.89 39.90 27.19
C ALA A 88 25.92 39.49 28.31
N ALA A 89 26.10 39.99 29.54
CA ALA A 89 25.19 39.70 30.65
C ALA A 89 23.81 40.35 30.44
N VAL A 90 23.79 41.60 29.96
CA VAL A 90 22.58 42.34 29.61
C VAL A 90 21.87 41.68 28.44
N ILE A 91 22.59 41.28 27.40
CA ILE A 91 22.05 40.55 26.24
C ILE A 91 21.45 39.20 26.68
N GLY A 92 22.13 38.47 27.55
CA GLY A 92 21.67 37.19 28.09
C GLY A 92 20.38 37.31 28.92
N ALA A 93 20.30 38.30 29.82
CA ALA A 93 19.08 38.56 30.59
C ALA A 93 17.93 39.02 29.68
N ARG A 94 18.22 39.90 28.71
CA ARG A 94 17.23 40.40 27.76
C ARG A 94 16.65 39.29 26.90
N LYS A 95 17.49 38.37 26.42
CA LYS A 95 17.06 37.18 25.67
C LYS A 95 15.94 36.41 26.40
N VAL A 96 16.11 36.15 27.68
CA VAL A 96 15.13 35.40 28.50
C VAL A 96 13.81 36.18 28.64
N GLU A 97 13.88 37.49 28.87
CA GLU A 97 12.67 38.33 28.99
C GLU A 97 11.93 38.50 27.66
N LEU A 98 12.65 38.68 26.54
CA LEU A 98 12.03 38.73 25.21
C LEU A 98 11.32 37.42 24.86
N GLU A 99 11.91 36.27 25.23
CA GLU A 99 11.26 34.97 25.05
C GLU A 99 9.96 34.87 25.87
N LYS A 100 9.94 35.36 27.12
CA LYS A 100 8.72 35.40 27.95
C LYS A 100 7.64 36.26 27.30
N VAL A 101 8.01 37.43 26.77
CA VAL A 101 7.07 38.32 26.06
C VAL A 101 6.47 37.62 24.84
N LEU A 102 7.29 37.00 23.98
CA LEU A 102 6.79 36.29 22.79
C LEU A 102 5.87 35.10 23.15
N ARG A 103 6.22 34.34 24.19
CA ARG A 103 5.36 33.24 24.67
C ARG A 103 4.01 33.76 25.19
N ALA A 104 4.01 34.88 25.91
CA ALA A 104 2.78 35.51 26.38
C ALA A 104 1.92 36.02 25.22
N MET A 105 2.54 36.53 24.14
CA MET A 105 1.83 36.94 22.92
C MET A 105 1.14 35.74 22.25
N ILE A 106 1.82 34.61 22.06
CA ILE A 106 1.23 33.41 21.44
C ILE A 106 0.12 32.79 22.30
N ALA A 107 0.30 32.80 23.62
CA ALA A 107 -0.68 32.25 24.55
C ALA A 107 -1.96 33.11 24.65
N ASN A 108 -1.95 34.36 24.15
CA ASN A 108 -3.08 35.27 24.26
C ASN A 108 -4.02 35.15 23.04
N PRO A 109 -5.29 34.72 23.23
CA PRO A 109 -6.25 34.55 22.13
C PRO A 109 -6.52 35.81 21.31
N GLU A 110 -6.49 37.00 21.94
CA GLU A 110 -6.76 38.27 21.24
C GLU A 110 -5.62 38.60 20.27
N VAL A 111 -4.36 38.32 20.66
CA VAL A 111 -3.18 38.49 19.79
C VAL A 111 -3.22 37.50 18.62
N VAL A 112 -3.59 36.24 18.88
CA VAL A 112 -3.74 35.23 17.81
C VAL A 112 -4.82 35.62 16.79
N MET A 113 -5.88 36.28 17.24
CA MET A 113 -7.01 36.75 16.42
C MET A 113 -6.81 38.14 15.78
N GLU A 114 -5.69 38.78 16.03
CA GLU A 114 -5.32 40.10 15.51
C GLU A 114 -5.36 40.14 13.97
N LYS A 115 -5.88 41.24 13.40
CA LYS A 115 -6.28 41.33 11.97
C LYS A 115 -5.15 41.76 11.04
N SER A 116 -4.29 42.66 11.48
CA SER A 116 -3.11 43.18 10.77
C SER A 116 -1.95 42.17 10.71
N LEU A 117 -2.02 41.10 11.51
CA LEU A 117 -1.11 39.95 11.55
C LEU A 117 0.33 40.34 11.92
N HIS A 118 0.50 41.30 12.83
CA HIS A 118 1.80 41.81 13.26
C HIS A 118 2.70 40.72 13.82
N LEU A 119 2.17 39.88 14.73
CA LEU A 119 2.92 38.77 15.31
C LEU A 119 3.36 37.77 14.22
N TRP A 120 2.44 37.39 13.33
CA TRP A 120 2.70 36.37 12.31
C TRP A 120 3.71 36.84 11.27
N LYS A 121 3.65 38.11 10.86
CA LYS A 121 4.66 38.73 9.99
C LYS A 121 6.02 38.81 10.66
N PHE A 122 6.07 39.14 11.95
CA PHE A 122 7.31 39.13 12.71
C PHE A 122 7.92 37.74 12.79
N LEU A 123 7.10 36.69 12.98
CA LEU A 123 7.58 35.31 12.99
C LEU A 123 7.82 34.71 11.59
N GLU A 124 7.57 35.47 10.53
CA GLU A 124 7.63 35.02 9.12
C GLU A 124 6.76 33.77 8.84
N LEU A 125 5.66 33.62 9.59
CA LEU A 125 4.75 32.49 9.46
C LEU A 125 3.61 32.80 8.48
N GLY A 126 3.34 31.83 7.60
CA GLY A 126 2.29 31.93 6.59
C GLY A 126 0.87 31.83 7.16
N ASN A 127 -0.10 32.20 6.34
CA ASN A 127 -1.53 32.09 6.67
C ASN A 127 -1.99 30.66 7.10
N PRO A 128 -1.44 29.56 6.55
CA PRO A 128 -1.70 28.19 7.04
C PRO A 128 -1.48 28.03 8.56
N THR A 129 -0.38 28.56 9.09
CA THR A 129 -0.06 28.52 10.53
C THR A 129 -1.06 29.33 11.34
N VAL A 130 -1.46 30.51 10.84
CA VAL A 130 -2.45 31.38 11.50
C VAL A 130 -3.79 30.65 11.64
N ILE A 131 -4.27 30.05 10.55
CA ILE A 131 -5.56 29.34 10.52
C ILE A 131 -5.54 28.14 11.46
N ALA A 132 -4.48 27.31 11.39
CA ALA A 132 -4.32 26.14 12.24
C ALA A 132 -4.23 26.52 13.72
N THR A 133 -3.45 27.56 14.06
CA THR A 133 -3.30 28.01 15.45
C THR A 133 -4.62 28.56 16.00
N ARG A 134 -5.36 29.36 15.22
CA ARG A 134 -6.69 29.85 15.60
C ARG A 134 -7.68 28.73 15.86
N PHE A 135 -7.65 27.69 15.02
CA PHE A 135 -8.51 26.52 15.18
C PHE A 135 -8.23 25.79 16.51
N VAL A 136 -6.96 25.58 16.84
CA VAL A 136 -6.57 24.87 18.08
C VAL A 136 -6.85 25.72 19.32
N THR A 137 -6.35 26.96 19.33
CA THR A 137 -6.21 27.78 20.55
C THR A 137 -7.41 28.68 20.87
N VAL A 138 -8.29 28.96 19.88
CA VAL A 138 -9.40 29.91 20.05
C VAL A 138 -10.75 29.23 19.78
N PRO A 139 -11.40 28.63 20.80
CA PRO A 139 -12.66 27.89 20.63
C PRO A 139 -13.75 28.66 19.89
N ARG A 140 -13.94 29.95 20.22
CA ARG A 140 -14.95 30.82 19.56
C ARG A 140 -14.69 31.06 18.07
N ALA A 141 -13.46 30.86 17.59
CA ALA A 141 -13.10 31.05 16.18
C ALA A 141 -13.20 29.77 15.36
N ARG A 142 -13.29 28.58 16.00
CA ARG A 142 -13.24 27.28 15.31
C ARG A 142 -14.21 27.19 14.14
N GLY A 143 -15.49 27.52 14.35
CA GLY A 143 -16.51 27.44 13.30
C GLY A 143 -16.17 28.30 12.06
N SER A 144 -15.64 29.51 12.26
CA SER A 144 -15.33 30.42 11.14
C SER A 144 -14.03 30.06 10.41
N VAL A 145 -13.03 29.52 11.12
CA VAL A 145 -11.74 29.15 10.51
C VAL A 145 -11.72 27.73 9.95
N PHE A 146 -12.59 26.85 10.43
CA PHE A 146 -12.63 25.43 10.10
C PHE A 146 -12.82 25.15 8.60
N LYS A 147 -13.76 25.84 7.93
CA LYS A 147 -13.94 25.71 6.47
C LYS A 147 -12.68 26.17 5.70
N THR A 148 -11.96 27.15 6.23
CA THR A 148 -10.70 27.62 5.63
C THR A 148 -9.56 26.64 5.89
N LEU A 149 -9.54 25.99 7.06
CA LEU A 149 -8.57 24.96 7.41
C LEU A 149 -8.66 23.76 6.46
N ALA A 150 -9.87 23.37 6.05
CA ALA A 150 -10.07 22.27 5.09
C ALA A 150 -9.37 22.51 3.74
N LYS A 151 -9.15 23.78 3.36
CA LYS A 151 -8.40 24.13 2.14
C LYS A 151 -6.93 23.74 2.21
N LEU A 152 -6.37 23.43 3.39
CA LEU A 152 -5.00 22.91 3.49
C LEU A 152 -4.80 21.61 2.71
N ASN A 153 -5.87 20.88 2.40
CA ASN A 153 -5.80 19.70 1.52
C ASN A 153 -5.65 20.03 0.03
N ASP A 154 -5.77 21.30 -0.38
CA ASP A 154 -5.55 21.71 -1.77
C ASP A 154 -4.06 21.53 -2.14
N GLU A 155 -3.78 21.15 -3.39
CA GLU A 155 -2.39 20.90 -3.87
C GLU A 155 -1.45 22.10 -3.63
N LYS A 156 -1.98 23.33 -3.68
CA LYS A 156 -1.23 24.56 -3.41
C LYS A 156 -0.66 24.67 -1.99
N TYR A 157 -1.17 23.88 -1.04
CA TYR A 157 -0.73 23.88 0.37
C TYR A 157 -0.13 22.53 0.76
N ARG A 158 0.35 21.74 -0.21
CA ARG A 158 0.92 20.41 0.04
C ARG A 158 2.02 20.41 1.11
N ASP A 159 2.85 21.45 1.14
CA ASP A 159 3.93 21.62 2.14
C ASP A 159 3.44 22.05 3.52
N ASP A 160 2.16 22.38 3.66
CA ASP A 160 1.51 22.88 4.88
C ASP A 160 0.56 21.86 5.52
N VAL A 161 0.25 20.76 4.82
CA VAL A 161 -0.67 19.69 5.26
C VAL A 161 -0.20 19.04 6.58
N TYR A 162 1.11 19.04 6.86
CA TYR A 162 1.68 18.44 8.07
C TYR A 162 1.04 18.96 9.38
N ARG A 163 0.52 20.19 9.40
CA ARG A 163 -0.17 20.77 10.57
C ARG A 163 -1.42 19.99 10.96
N LEU A 164 -2.09 19.37 9.98
CA LEU A 164 -3.26 18.52 10.24
C LEU A 164 -2.90 17.25 11.02
N GLY A 165 -1.64 16.81 10.96
CA GLY A 165 -1.16 15.63 11.65
C GLY A 165 -0.79 15.86 13.12
N HIS A 166 -0.81 17.11 13.59
CA HIS A 166 -0.45 17.41 14.97
C HIS A 166 -1.49 16.89 15.97
N ALA A 167 -1.04 16.49 17.16
CA ALA A 167 -1.90 15.93 18.22
C ALA A 167 -3.07 16.87 18.56
N SER A 168 -2.80 18.17 18.75
CA SER A 168 -3.85 19.16 19.09
C SER A 168 -4.90 19.34 17.98
N VAL A 169 -4.58 19.03 16.72
CA VAL A 169 -5.56 19.09 15.61
C VAL A 169 -6.34 17.79 15.54
N THR A 170 -5.64 16.65 15.51
CA THR A 170 -6.25 15.33 15.43
C THR A 170 -7.21 15.05 16.59
N ASP A 171 -6.89 15.50 17.81
CA ASP A 171 -7.77 15.36 18.98
C ASP A 171 -9.08 16.15 18.79
N LEU A 172 -9.03 17.37 18.24
CA LEU A 172 -10.22 18.17 17.91
C LEU A 172 -11.01 17.56 16.74
N LEU A 173 -10.36 16.94 15.76
CA LEU A 173 -11.06 16.24 14.67
C LEU A 173 -11.83 15.02 15.20
N LEU A 174 -11.23 14.25 16.12
CA LEU A 174 -11.92 13.13 16.79
C LEU A 174 -13.10 13.62 17.64
N GLU A 175 -12.94 14.72 18.38
CA GLU A 175 -14.05 15.39 19.09
C GLU A 175 -15.18 15.76 18.12
N GLY A 176 -14.85 16.40 17.00
CA GLY A 176 -15.81 16.78 15.97
C GLY A 176 -16.59 15.60 15.40
N LEU A 177 -15.93 14.45 15.19
CA LEU A 177 -16.57 13.21 14.72
C LEU A 177 -17.50 12.60 15.77
N ARG A 178 -17.08 12.60 17.06
CA ARG A 178 -17.91 12.12 18.18
C ARG A 178 -19.18 12.95 18.33
N GLU A 179 -19.06 14.26 18.23
CA GLU A 179 -20.20 15.18 18.31
C GLU A 179 -21.20 14.96 17.17
N TYR A 180 -20.72 14.80 15.93
CA TYR A 180 -21.62 14.47 14.82
C TYR A 180 -22.34 13.14 15.00
N ARG A 181 -21.71 12.15 15.65
CA ARG A 181 -22.34 10.87 15.97
C ARG A 181 -23.43 11.00 17.03
N ARG A 182 -23.29 11.96 17.97
CA ARG A 182 -24.29 12.25 19.01
C ARG A 182 -25.53 12.99 18.48
N GLY A 183 -25.41 13.69 17.35
CA GLY A 183 -26.53 14.36 16.66
C GLY A 183 -26.18 15.77 16.19
N THR A 184 -26.97 16.32 15.25
CA THR A 184 -26.67 17.60 14.58
C THR A 184 -27.02 18.85 15.38
N ASP A 185 -27.71 18.73 16.51
CA ASP A 185 -28.33 19.86 17.21
C ASP A 185 -27.48 20.42 18.37
N SER A 186 -26.21 20.01 18.50
CA SER A 186 -25.37 20.35 19.66
C SER A 186 -24.80 21.77 19.67
N GLY A 187 -25.05 22.59 18.64
CA GLY A 187 -24.43 23.92 18.49
C GLY A 187 -22.90 23.89 18.36
N HIS A 188 -22.31 22.69 18.31
CA HIS A 188 -20.87 22.47 18.23
C HIS A 188 -20.32 22.98 16.89
N TRP A 189 -19.05 23.41 16.88
CA TRP A 189 -18.43 24.00 15.69
C TRP A 189 -18.39 23.05 14.50
N SER A 190 -18.31 21.73 14.75
CA SER A 190 -18.34 20.72 13.70
C SER A 190 -19.76 20.57 13.14
N CYS A 191 -20.80 20.54 13.99
CA CYS A 191 -22.20 20.28 13.62
C CYS A 191 -22.90 21.42 12.87
N GLN A 192 -22.18 22.46 12.46
CA GLN A 192 -22.72 23.56 11.66
C GLN A 192 -23.23 23.07 10.29
N LYS A 193 -24.10 23.86 9.65
CA LYS A 193 -24.59 23.59 8.30
C LYS A 193 -23.40 23.47 7.34
N GLU A 194 -23.30 22.33 6.64
CA GLU A 194 -22.18 21.94 5.75
C GLU A 194 -20.83 21.67 6.47
N GLY A 195 -20.82 21.46 7.78
CA GLY A 195 -19.58 21.16 8.53
C GLY A 195 -19.03 19.75 8.32
N ARG A 196 -19.87 18.79 7.91
CA ARG A 196 -19.56 17.37 7.81
C ARG A 196 -18.49 17.09 6.75
N MET A 197 -18.66 17.65 5.56
CA MET A 197 -17.73 17.44 4.45
C MET A 197 -16.33 18.00 4.74
N PRO A 198 -16.17 19.26 5.20
CA PRO A 198 -14.87 19.78 5.65
C PRO A 198 -14.26 18.94 6.78
N LEU A 199 -15.07 18.37 7.69
CA LEU A 199 -14.56 17.52 8.78
C LEU A 199 -13.92 16.25 8.20
N CYS A 200 -14.66 15.55 7.34
CA CYS A 200 -14.15 14.32 6.71
C CYS A 200 -12.94 14.60 5.81
N GLN A 201 -12.89 15.74 5.12
CA GLN A 201 -11.72 16.18 4.36
C GLN A 201 -10.51 16.40 5.26
N LEU A 202 -10.68 17.10 6.39
CA LEU A 202 -9.59 17.32 7.35
C LEU A 202 -9.09 16.03 7.98
N VAL A 203 -10.00 15.10 8.30
CA VAL A 203 -9.64 13.75 8.77
C VAL A 203 -8.86 12.99 7.70
N ALA A 204 -9.29 13.02 6.44
CA ALA A 204 -8.55 12.42 5.33
C ALA A 204 -7.15 13.02 5.17
N GLY A 205 -7.04 14.35 5.27
CA GLY A 205 -5.78 15.09 5.26
C GLY A 205 -4.85 14.67 6.39
N ALA A 206 -5.35 14.65 7.62
CA ALA A 206 -4.60 14.23 8.80
C ALA A 206 -4.11 12.78 8.69
N LEU A 207 -4.97 11.84 8.22
CA LEU A 207 -4.57 10.46 7.92
C LEU A 207 -3.48 10.40 6.84
N GLY A 208 -3.48 11.34 5.89
CA GLY A 208 -2.50 11.44 4.83
C GLY A 208 -1.11 11.93 5.26
N THR A 209 -0.95 12.48 6.47
CA THR A 209 0.29 13.10 6.98
C THR A 209 1.31 12.08 7.51
N THR A 210 1.57 12.10 8.83
CA THR A 210 2.58 11.29 9.50
C THR A 210 2.00 9.98 10.01
N GLN A 211 2.87 8.99 10.24
CA GLN A 211 2.46 7.72 10.83
C GLN A 211 1.88 7.91 12.24
N ALA A 212 2.48 8.80 13.05
CA ALA A 212 2.00 9.13 14.39
C ALA A 212 0.58 9.71 14.40
N ALA A 213 0.26 10.59 13.44
CA ALA A 213 -1.10 11.12 13.28
C ALA A 213 -2.11 10.02 12.93
N ARG A 214 -1.74 9.11 12.01
CA ARG A 214 -2.57 7.96 11.64
C ARG A 214 -2.83 7.06 12.83
N ASP A 215 -1.78 6.61 13.51
CA ASP A 215 -1.90 5.71 14.66
C ASP A 215 -2.79 6.32 15.74
N ARG A 216 -2.64 7.63 16.01
CA ARG A 216 -3.50 8.34 16.96
C ARG A 216 -4.98 8.38 16.55
N LEU A 217 -5.28 8.66 15.29
CA LEU A 217 -6.67 8.63 14.78
C LEU A 217 -7.25 7.22 14.81
N VAL A 218 -6.44 6.22 14.44
CA VAL A 218 -6.81 4.81 14.42
C VAL A 218 -7.07 4.29 15.84
N ASP A 219 -6.25 4.67 16.82
CA ASP A 219 -6.45 4.38 18.25
C ASP A 219 -7.63 5.15 18.84
N GLY A 220 -7.90 6.35 18.32
CA GLY A 220 -9.12 7.10 18.61
C GLY A 220 -10.41 6.51 18.02
N GLY A 221 -10.33 5.38 17.31
CA GLY A 221 -11.49 4.68 16.76
C GLY A 221 -12.07 5.33 15.50
N VAL A 222 -11.24 6.02 14.70
CA VAL A 222 -11.70 6.80 13.54
C VAL A 222 -12.57 6.00 12.55
N ILE A 223 -12.30 4.71 12.33
CA ILE A 223 -13.10 3.86 11.44
C ILE A 223 -14.56 3.78 11.94
N GLY A 224 -14.76 3.44 13.21
CA GLY A 224 -16.10 3.34 13.79
C GLY A 224 -16.82 4.68 13.89
N LEU A 225 -16.08 5.77 14.12
CA LEU A 225 -16.62 7.12 14.13
C LEU A 225 -17.09 7.56 12.73
N LEU A 226 -16.27 7.35 11.71
CA LEU A 226 -16.60 7.64 10.31
C LEU A 226 -17.79 6.82 9.82
N LEU A 227 -17.81 5.52 10.09
CA LEU A 227 -18.97 4.67 9.78
C LEU A 227 -20.21 5.05 10.59
N GLY A 228 -20.02 5.58 11.80
CA GLY A 228 -21.09 6.12 12.64
C GLY A 228 -21.79 7.30 11.98
N LEU A 229 -21.06 8.15 11.25
CA LEU A 229 -21.68 9.23 10.46
C LEU A 229 -22.62 8.68 9.39
N VAL A 230 -22.21 7.61 8.72
CA VAL A 230 -23.01 6.94 7.68
C VAL A 230 -24.26 6.29 8.28
N GLN A 231 -24.14 5.70 9.48
CA GLN A 231 -25.29 5.16 10.20
C GLN A 231 -26.33 6.23 10.56
N VAL A 232 -25.89 7.44 10.90
CA VAL A 232 -26.81 8.55 11.19
C VAL A 232 -27.42 9.10 9.89
N GLN A 233 -26.62 9.23 8.83
CA GLN A 233 -27.04 9.78 7.54
C GLN A 233 -26.36 9.06 6.37
N ASP A 234 -27.12 8.34 5.55
CA ASP A 234 -26.61 7.62 4.37
C ASP A 234 -25.86 8.52 3.37
N THR A 235 -26.25 9.80 3.28
CA THR A 235 -25.58 10.78 2.42
C THR A 235 -24.16 11.13 2.87
N ALA A 236 -23.77 10.75 4.10
CA ALA A 236 -22.41 10.94 4.60
C ALA A 236 -21.41 9.95 3.98
N LEU A 237 -21.88 8.89 3.31
CA LEU A 237 -21.00 7.88 2.71
C LEU A 237 -19.99 8.50 1.72
N ASP A 238 -20.44 9.44 0.89
CA ASP A 238 -19.56 10.11 -0.08
C ASP A 238 -18.55 11.05 0.59
N ASP A 239 -18.92 11.68 1.72
CA ASP A 239 -18.02 12.54 2.50
C ASP A 239 -16.93 11.74 3.22
N VAL A 240 -17.29 10.55 3.72
CA VAL A 240 -16.41 9.69 4.51
C VAL A 240 -15.45 8.85 3.62
N ARG A 241 -15.86 8.53 2.40
CA ARG A 241 -15.11 7.67 1.47
C ARG A 241 -13.64 8.11 1.26
N PRO A 242 -13.31 9.41 1.08
CA PRO A 242 -11.92 9.85 0.97
C PRO A 242 -11.06 9.47 2.17
N ALA A 243 -11.55 9.66 3.40
CA ALA A 243 -10.80 9.32 4.60
C ALA A 243 -10.55 7.81 4.71
N LEU A 244 -11.57 6.99 4.43
CA LEU A 244 -11.43 5.54 4.44
C LEU A 244 -10.50 5.03 3.35
N ASN A 245 -10.53 5.63 2.15
CA ASN A 245 -9.60 5.29 1.08
C ASN A 245 -8.15 5.61 1.47
N VAL A 246 -7.90 6.68 2.21
CA VAL A 246 -6.56 6.98 2.75
C VAL A 246 -6.12 5.89 3.74
N ILE A 247 -7.01 5.42 4.62
CA ILE A 247 -6.70 4.29 5.54
C ILE A 247 -6.34 3.04 4.73
N VAL A 248 -7.18 2.67 3.76
CA VAL A 248 -6.93 1.49 2.89
C VAL A 248 -5.59 1.62 2.15
N ALA A 249 -5.30 2.78 1.59
CA ALA A 249 -4.08 3.01 0.81
C ALA A 249 -2.80 3.07 1.66
N ARG A 250 -2.87 3.58 2.89
CA ARG A 250 -1.71 3.78 3.76
C ARG A 250 -1.42 2.60 4.70
N GLU A 251 -2.45 1.92 5.17
CA GLU A 251 -2.28 0.85 6.15
C GLU A 251 -1.96 -0.51 5.51
N GLY A 252 -2.26 -0.71 4.21
CA GLY A 252 -1.81 -1.88 3.46
C GLY A 252 -2.04 -3.20 4.19
N GLU A 253 -0.96 -3.82 4.68
CA GLU A 253 -0.97 -5.08 5.44
C GLU A 253 -1.61 -4.95 6.84
N ARG A 254 -1.49 -3.78 7.50
CA ARG A 254 -2.11 -3.51 8.80
C ARG A 254 -3.63 -3.40 8.72
N LEU A 255 -4.18 -3.14 7.53
CA LEU A 255 -5.62 -2.90 7.34
C LEU A 255 -6.49 -4.00 7.97
N ALA A 256 -6.15 -5.27 7.75
CA ALA A 256 -6.91 -6.39 8.30
C ALA A 256 -6.91 -6.42 9.84
N SER A 257 -5.77 -6.11 10.46
CA SER A 257 -5.68 -6.02 11.93
C SER A 257 -6.52 -4.88 12.50
N LEU A 258 -6.55 -3.73 11.81
CA LEU A 258 -7.33 -2.56 12.22
C LEU A 258 -8.83 -2.80 12.08
N VAL A 259 -9.26 -3.41 10.97
CA VAL A 259 -10.65 -3.80 10.76
C VAL A 259 -11.06 -4.86 11.78
N ALA A 260 -10.21 -5.86 12.07
CA ALA A 260 -10.50 -6.85 13.10
C ALA A 260 -10.68 -6.22 14.50
N ARG A 261 -9.84 -5.23 14.88
CA ARG A 261 -10.00 -4.47 16.13
C ARG A 261 -11.32 -3.69 16.16
N PHE A 262 -11.70 -3.09 15.04
CA PHE A 262 -12.99 -2.42 14.89
C PHE A 262 -14.17 -3.40 15.05
N LEU A 263 -14.13 -4.56 14.38
CA LEU A 263 -15.19 -5.56 14.41
C LEU A 263 -15.42 -6.13 15.81
N THR A 264 -14.32 -6.46 16.51
CA THR A 264 -14.35 -6.98 17.89
C THR A 264 -14.79 -5.92 18.90
N GLY A 265 -14.53 -4.63 18.65
CA GLY A 265 -15.00 -3.50 19.45
C GLY A 265 -16.47 -3.09 19.23
N GLY A 266 -17.33 -3.98 18.74
CA GLY A 266 -18.75 -3.70 18.45
C GLY A 266 -19.06 -3.27 17.01
N GLY A 267 -18.04 -3.20 16.14
CA GLY A 267 -18.19 -2.83 14.74
C GLY A 267 -19.07 -3.77 13.91
N LEU A 268 -19.22 -5.04 14.31
CA LEU A 268 -20.10 -6.01 13.64
C LEU A 268 -21.57 -5.57 13.63
N LEU A 269 -22.07 -5.04 14.75
CA LEU A 269 -23.45 -4.52 14.83
C LEU A 269 -23.61 -3.29 13.93
N GLN A 270 -22.58 -2.46 13.87
CA GLN A 270 -22.57 -1.29 12.98
C GLN A 270 -22.57 -1.69 11.50
N LEU A 271 -21.79 -2.71 11.12
CA LEU A 271 -21.84 -3.23 9.75
C LEU A 271 -23.17 -3.89 9.41
N LEU A 272 -23.82 -4.56 10.38
CA LEU A 272 -25.14 -5.16 10.18
C LEU A 272 -26.22 -4.12 9.90
N ASP A 273 -26.21 -2.98 10.60
CA ASP A 273 -27.11 -1.86 10.31
C ASP A 273 -26.79 -1.24 8.93
N LEU A 274 -25.50 -1.04 8.61
CA LEU A 274 -25.11 -0.46 7.32
C LEU A 274 -25.47 -1.38 6.13
N VAL A 275 -25.26 -2.70 6.24
CA VAL A 275 -25.52 -3.63 5.12
C VAL A 275 -27.01 -3.80 4.81
N GLN A 276 -27.90 -3.47 5.75
CA GLN A 276 -29.34 -3.42 5.49
C GLN A 276 -29.72 -2.25 4.58
N ARG A 277 -28.84 -1.26 4.40
CA ARG A 277 -29.06 -0.09 3.55
C ARG A 277 -28.46 -0.31 2.17
N PRO A 278 -29.26 -0.30 1.08
CA PRO A 278 -28.77 -0.62 -0.27
C PRO A 278 -27.57 0.20 -0.73
N ARG A 279 -27.51 1.49 -0.38
CA ARG A 279 -26.39 2.39 -0.73
C ARG A 279 -25.06 2.01 -0.08
N CYS A 280 -25.10 1.30 1.03
CA CYS A 280 -23.91 0.95 1.82
C CYS A 280 -23.41 -0.47 1.55
N GLN A 281 -24.24 -1.36 0.98
CA GLN A 281 -23.91 -2.77 0.75
C GLN A 281 -22.61 -2.97 -0.04
N GLU A 282 -22.46 -2.27 -1.16
CA GLU A 282 -21.27 -2.37 -2.01
C GLU A 282 -20.02 -1.89 -1.28
N PHE A 283 -20.15 -0.80 -0.52
CA PHE A 283 -19.07 -0.27 0.28
C PHE A 283 -18.64 -1.25 1.38
N VAL A 284 -19.59 -1.82 2.12
CA VAL A 284 -19.31 -2.82 3.18
C VAL A 284 -18.65 -4.07 2.58
N ALA A 285 -19.18 -4.59 1.47
CA ALA A 285 -18.61 -5.74 0.78
C ALA A 285 -17.16 -5.51 0.36
N LYS A 286 -16.86 -4.34 -0.22
CA LYS A 286 -15.50 -3.95 -0.63
C LYS A 286 -14.56 -3.77 0.56
N LEU A 287 -15.00 -3.12 1.63
CA LEU A 287 -14.21 -2.93 2.84
C LEU A 287 -13.81 -4.29 3.45
N LEU A 288 -14.78 -5.20 3.58
CA LEU A 288 -14.54 -6.54 4.09
C LEU A 288 -13.59 -7.32 3.18
N TRP A 289 -13.82 -7.30 1.86
CA TRP A 289 -12.96 -8.00 0.91
C TRP A 289 -11.51 -7.54 0.97
N LEU A 290 -11.26 -6.24 1.08
CA LEU A 290 -9.91 -5.69 1.18
C LEU A 290 -9.20 -6.10 2.48
N ALA A 291 -9.94 -6.34 3.55
CA ALA A 291 -9.45 -6.69 4.88
C ALA A 291 -9.66 -8.18 5.26
N TRP A 292 -10.00 -9.06 4.31
CA TRP A 292 -10.52 -10.41 4.58
C TRP A 292 -9.47 -11.48 4.95
N ASP A 293 -8.68 -11.21 5.98
CA ASP A 293 -7.66 -12.14 6.49
C ASP A 293 -8.15 -12.88 7.74
N ALA A 294 -7.32 -13.79 8.26
CA ALA A 294 -7.67 -14.66 9.40
C ALA A 294 -8.19 -13.88 10.62
N SER A 295 -7.58 -12.74 10.95
CA SER A 295 -8.02 -11.90 12.07
C SER A 295 -9.44 -11.36 11.87
N THR A 296 -9.79 -10.95 10.66
CA THR A 296 -11.12 -10.44 10.31
C THR A 296 -12.14 -11.57 10.28
N ARG A 297 -11.81 -12.72 9.69
CA ARG A 297 -12.69 -13.91 9.65
C ARG A 297 -13.02 -14.44 11.03
N SER A 298 -12.07 -14.42 11.96
CA SER A 298 -12.30 -14.84 13.35
C SER A 298 -13.43 -14.07 14.03
N ALA A 299 -13.63 -12.78 13.69
CA ALA A 299 -14.73 -11.98 14.21
C ALA A 299 -16.09 -12.45 13.63
N PHE A 300 -16.10 -12.97 12.40
CA PHE A 300 -17.32 -13.48 11.74
C PHE A 300 -17.68 -14.90 12.20
N ALA A 301 -16.71 -15.67 12.67
CA ALA A 301 -16.89 -17.01 13.22
C ALA A 301 -17.36 -17.03 14.69
N GLN A 302 -17.52 -15.85 15.33
CA GLN A 302 -17.86 -15.79 16.76
C GLN A 302 -19.27 -16.33 17.09
N PRO A 303 -19.44 -16.97 18.25
CA PRO A 303 -20.74 -17.44 18.75
C PRO A 303 -21.67 -16.23 18.98
N GLY A 304 -22.77 -16.18 18.25
CA GLY A 304 -23.72 -15.05 18.23
C GLY A 304 -24.23 -14.72 16.83
N GLY A 305 -23.56 -15.22 15.79
CA GLY A 305 -24.06 -15.23 14.41
C GLY A 305 -24.22 -13.86 13.75
N VAL A 306 -23.79 -12.77 14.41
CA VAL A 306 -23.90 -11.40 13.86
C VAL A 306 -23.08 -11.27 12.57
N GLY A 307 -21.85 -11.81 12.55
CA GLY A 307 -21.02 -11.83 11.34
C GLY A 307 -21.68 -12.61 10.20
N LEU A 308 -22.21 -13.80 10.49
CA LEU A 308 -22.95 -14.58 9.49
C LEU A 308 -24.20 -13.85 8.97
N LYS A 309 -24.92 -13.11 9.82
CA LYS A 309 -26.04 -12.26 9.38
C LYS A 309 -25.58 -11.16 8.42
N VAL A 310 -24.42 -10.55 8.64
CA VAL A 310 -23.84 -9.57 7.70
C VAL A 310 -23.57 -10.22 6.34
N LEU A 311 -22.96 -11.41 6.32
CA LEU A 311 -22.71 -12.15 5.08
C LEU A 311 -24.01 -12.59 4.38
N GLN A 312 -25.01 -13.02 5.15
CA GLN A 312 -26.32 -13.38 4.64
C GLN A 312 -27.03 -12.18 3.99
N SER A 313 -26.93 -10.99 4.59
CA SER A 313 -27.44 -9.75 3.98
C SER A 313 -26.72 -9.40 2.68
N LEU A 314 -25.40 -9.61 2.59
CA LEU A 314 -24.65 -9.42 1.34
C LEU A 314 -25.07 -10.43 0.27
N LEU A 315 -25.21 -11.70 0.61
CA LEU A 315 -25.66 -12.75 -0.31
C LEU A 315 -27.06 -12.49 -0.88
N ARG A 316 -27.95 -11.94 -0.06
CA ARG A 316 -29.33 -11.57 -0.44
C ARG A 316 -29.43 -10.20 -1.12
N SER A 317 -28.31 -9.51 -1.36
CA SER A 317 -28.30 -8.22 -2.03
C SER A 317 -28.88 -8.31 -3.44
N ALA A 318 -29.72 -7.34 -3.81
CA ALA A 318 -30.22 -7.20 -5.18
C ALA A 318 -29.11 -6.79 -6.17
N THR A 319 -28.02 -6.19 -5.67
CA THR A 319 -26.84 -5.86 -6.48
C THR A 319 -25.96 -7.09 -6.65
N PRO A 320 -25.76 -7.59 -7.89
CA PRO A 320 -25.00 -8.83 -8.14
C PRO A 320 -23.55 -8.77 -7.66
N THR A 321 -22.90 -7.61 -7.77
CA THR A 321 -21.53 -7.38 -7.30
C THR A 321 -21.39 -7.63 -5.80
N CYS A 322 -22.40 -7.24 -5.00
CA CYS A 322 -22.41 -7.46 -3.56
C CYS A 322 -22.69 -8.92 -3.20
N SER A 323 -23.61 -9.59 -3.91
CA SER A 323 -23.92 -11.00 -3.66
C SER A 323 -22.73 -11.90 -4.02
N LEU A 324 -22.06 -11.62 -5.15
CA LEU A 324 -20.83 -12.31 -5.53
C LEU A 324 -19.70 -12.09 -4.53
N LEU A 325 -19.46 -10.84 -4.09
CA LEU A 325 -18.46 -10.59 -3.03
C LEU A 325 -18.85 -11.28 -1.72
N GLY A 326 -20.12 -11.26 -1.33
CA GLY A 326 -20.63 -12.01 -0.17
C GLY A 326 -20.35 -13.50 -0.26
N ALA A 327 -20.54 -14.11 -1.44
CA ALA A 327 -20.24 -15.51 -1.70
C ALA A 327 -18.74 -15.80 -1.64
N VAL A 328 -17.88 -14.94 -2.19
CA VAL A 328 -16.42 -15.10 -2.12
C VAL A 328 -15.90 -14.93 -0.68
N LEU A 329 -16.47 -14.01 0.10
CA LEU A 329 -16.15 -13.84 1.53
C LEU A 329 -16.50 -15.12 2.32
N LEU A 330 -17.71 -15.67 2.09
CA LEU A 330 -18.17 -16.91 2.72
C LEU A 330 -17.33 -18.12 2.27
N ALA A 331 -16.96 -18.20 0.99
CA ALA A 331 -16.06 -19.22 0.46
C ALA A 331 -14.71 -19.21 1.18
N GLY A 332 -14.19 -18.02 1.52
CA GLY A 332 -12.96 -17.89 2.31
C GLY A 332 -13.05 -18.49 3.71
N MET A 333 -14.22 -18.41 4.36
CA MET A 333 -14.45 -19.06 5.66
C MET A 333 -14.56 -20.58 5.51
N VAL A 334 -15.18 -21.06 4.42
CA VAL A 334 -15.29 -22.50 4.11
C VAL A 334 -13.91 -23.11 3.85
N ALA A 335 -13.09 -22.46 3.02
CA ALA A 335 -11.73 -22.89 2.70
C ALA A 335 -10.81 -22.91 3.93
N ALA A 336 -10.96 -21.91 4.82
CA ALA A 336 -10.16 -21.81 6.03
C ALA A 336 -10.61 -22.77 7.15
N GLY A 337 -11.78 -23.40 7.02
CA GLY A 337 -12.33 -24.27 8.07
C GLY A 337 -12.83 -23.50 9.30
N ASP A 338 -13.30 -22.27 9.13
CA ASP A 338 -13.71 -21.38 10.24
C ASP A 338 -15.05 -21.78 10.90
N PHE A 339 -15.71 -22.85 10.44
CA PHE A 339 -16.99 -23.35 10.97
C PHE A 339 -16.77 -24.48 11.98
N HIS A 340 -17.35 -24.33 13.17
CA HIS A 340 -17.28 -25.36 14.22
C HIS A 340 -18.18 -26.58 13.97
N ASP A 341 -19.24 -26.43 13.18
CA ASP A 341 -20.20 -27.49 12.85
C ASP A 341 -20.10 -27.84 11.36
N ALA A 342 -19.96 -29.14 11.07
CA ALA A 342 -19.90 -29.65 9.70
C ALA A 342 -21.17 -29.35 8.91
N SER A 343 -22.34 -29.35 9.56
CA SER A 343 -23.62 -29.03 8.94
C SER A 343 -23.67 -27.58 8.44
N HIS A 344 -23.22 -26.63 9.27
CA HIS A 344 -23.10 -25.21 8.89
C HIS A 344 -22.10 -24.99 7.76
N ARG A 345 -20.99 -25.75 7.74
CA ARG A 345 -20.03 -25.71 6.62
C ARG A 345 -20.69 -26.17 5.32
N THR A 346 -21.46 -27.25 5.36
CA THR A 346 -22.18 -27.77 4.18
C THR A 346 -23.22 -26.78 3.68
N GLU A 347 -24.02 -26.18 4.56
CA GLU A 347 -25.00 -25.15 4.20
C GLU A 347 -24.33 -23.91 3.60
N ALA A 348 -23.26 -23.42 4.22
CA ALA A 348 -22.47 -22.30 3.71
C ALA A 348 -21.92 -22.60 2.31
N PHE A 349 -21.40 -23.81 2.09
CA PHE A 349 -20.93 -24.25 0.78
C PHE A 349 -22.05 -24.30 -0.27
N GLN A 350 -23.24 -24.80 0.08
CA GLN A 350 -24.40 -24.80 -0.82
C GLN A 350 -24.80 -23.38 -1.25
N LEU A 351 -24.78 -22.42 -0.32
CA LEU A 351 -25.06 -21.01 -0.62
C LEU A 351 -24.00 -20.37 -1.53
N VAL A 352 -22.71 -20.65 -1.26
CA VAL A 352 -21.60 -20.22 -2.12
C VAL A 352 -21.79 -20.77 -3.53
N ARG A 353 -22.04 -22.08 -3.65
CA ARG A 353 -22.26 -22.77 -4.92
C ARG A 353 -23.43 -22.18 -5.70
N ALA A 354 -24.61 -22.04 -5.08
CA ALA A 354 -25.79 -21.50 -5.73
C ALA A 354 -25.58 -20.06 -6.27
N THR A 355 -24.72 -19.28 -5.61
CA THR A 355 -24.42 -17.90 -6.01
C THR A 355 -23.35 -17.85 -7.10
N LEU A 356 -22.26 -18.61 -6.96
CA LEU A 356 -21.12 -18.59 -7.89
C LEU A 356 -21.37 -19.41 -9.18
N GLU A 357 -22.33 -20.33 -9.19
CA GLU A 357 -22.76 -21.06 -10.40
C GLU A 357 -23.47 -20.15 -11.44
N ARG A 358 -23.75 -18.89 -11.10
CA ARG A 358 -24.28 -17.87 -12.02
C ARG A 358 -23.20 -16.85 -12.40
N PRO A 359 -22.13 -17.23 -13.12
CA PRO A 359 -20.96 -16.39 -13.30
C PRO A 359 -21.19 -15.20 -14.22
N GLU A 360 -22.32 -15.11 -14.94
CA GLU A 360 -22.60 -14.00 -15.86
C GLU A 360 -22.59 -12.62 -15.19
N ALA A 361 -22.96 -12.56 -13.91
CA ALA A 361 -22.87 -11.35 -13.09
C ALA A 361 -21.42 -10.88 -12.84
N ALA A 362 -20.43 -11.77 -13.01
CA ALA A 362 -19.02 -11.47 -12.82
C ALA A 362 -18.38 -10.70 -13.99
N LYS A 363 -19.12 -10.47 -15.09
CA LYS A 363 -18.66 -9.64 -16.22
C LYS A 363 -18.60 -8.14 -15.89
N ASP A 364 -19.20 -7.71 -14.77
CA ASP A 364 -19.19 -6.30 -14.36
C ASP A 364 -17.74 -5.83 -14.09
N PRO A 365 -17.22 -4.85 -14.85
CA PRO A 365 -15.86 -4.32 -14.62
C PRO A 365 -15.65 -3.78 -13.20
N ALA A 366 -16.70 -3.28 -12.53
CA ALA A 366 -16.61 -2.80 -11.15
C ALA A 366 -16.39 -3.95 -10.16
N PHE A 367 -17.04 -5.10 -10.39
CA PHE A 367 -16.80 -6.33 -9.64
C PHE A 367 -15.39 -6.85 -9.88
N VAL A 368 -14.94 -6.94 -11.14
CA VAL A 368 -13.57 -7.40 -11.47
C VAL A 368 -12.54 -6.51 -10.75
N LYS A 369 -12.68 -5.19 -10.86
CA LYS A 369 -11.79 -4.24 -10.18
C LYS A 369 -11.79 -4.40 -8.65
N ALA A 370 -12.92 -4.74 -8.05
CA ALA A 370 -13.02 -4.99 -6.61
C ALA A 370 -12.37 -6.33 -6.23
N LEU A 371 -12.68 -7.39 -6.98
CA LEU A 371 -12.19 -8.74 -6.75
C LEU A 371 -10.66 -8.80 -6.83
N VAL A 372 -10.06 -8.12 -7.82
CA VAL A 372 -8.61 -8.19 -8.11
C VAL A 372 -7.85 -6.88 -7.87
N GLY A 373 -8.45 -5.94 -7.14
CA GLY A 373 -7.91 -4.58 -6.96
C GLY A 373 -6.61 -4.52 -6.13
N GLY A 374 -6.44 -5.42 -5.15
CA GLY A 374 -5.25 -5.49 -4.29
C GLY A 374 -4.46 -6.78 -4.48
N ASN A 375 -3.15 -6.75 -4.25
CA ASN A 375 -2.30 -7.96 -4.32
C ASN A 375 -2.71 -9.01 -3.26
N SER A 376 -3.13 -8.56 -2.08
CA SER A 376 -3.66 -9.44 -1.03
C SER A 376 -4.93 -10.18 -1.44
N ALA A 377 -5.72 -9.65 -2.39
CA ALA A 377 -6.90 -10.33 -2.89
C ALA A 377 -6.55 -11.62 -3.67
N PHE A 378 -5.42 -11.65 -4.38
CA PHE A 378 -4.97 -12.86 -5.09
C PHE A 378 -4.47 -13.94 -4.14
N LEU A 379 -3.79 -13.57 -3.06
CA LEU A 379 -3.41 -14.54 -2.02
C LEU A 379 -4.64 -15.20 -1.38
N ARG A 380 -5.71 -14.43 -1.15
CA ARG A 380 -6.99 -14.96 -0.64
C ARG A 380 -7.66 -15.90 -1.63
N LEU A 381 -7.64 -15.56 -2.92
CA LEU A 381 -8.17 -16.43 -3.98
C LEU A 381 -7.32 -17.69 -4.14
N ALA A 382 -5.99 -17.59 -4.03
CA ALA A 382 -5.07 -18.73 -4.09
C ALA A 382 -5.39 -19.77 -3.00
N ALA A 383 -5.63 -19.33 -1.77
CA ALA A 383 -6.03 -20.21 -0.68
C ALA A 383 -7.36 -20.94 -0.96
N MET A 384 -8.32 -20.28 -1.63
CA MET A 384 -9.58 -20.92 -2.04
C MET A 384 -9.40 -21.92 -3.19
N LEU A 385 -8.35 -21.77 -4.00
CA LEU A 385 -8.03 -22.70 -5.10
C LEU A 385 -7.39 -24.02 -4.62
N GLU A 386 -6.90 -24.06 -3.37
CA GLU A 386 -6.39 -25.28 -2.75
C GLU A 386 -7.51 -26.22 -2.27
N ASP A 387 -8.70 -25.68 -2.02
CA ASP A 387 -9.88 -26.47 -1.66
C ASP A 387 -10.51 -27.08 -2.94
N PRO A 388 -10.62 -28.42 -3.03
CA PRO A 388 -11.06 -29.10 -4.26
C PRO A 388 -12.50 -28.80 -4.64
N ASP A 389 -13.35 -28.46 -3.68
CA ASP A 389 -14.77 -28.18 -3.90
C ASP A 389 -15.00 -26.72 -4.33
N LEU A 390 -14.16 -25.80 -3.83
CA LEU A 390 -14.22 -24.37 -4.17
C LEU A 390 -13.44 -24.01 -5.44
N ALA A 391 -12.33 -24.70 -5.73
CA ALA A 391 -11.51 -24.49 -6.92
C ALA A 391 -12.33 -24.35 -8.23
N PRO A 392 -13.26 -25.26 -8.59
CA PRO A 392 -14.03 -25.14 -9.83
C PRO A 392 -14.92 -23.89 -9.88
N LEU A 393 -15.46 -23.45 -8.74
CA LEU A 393 -16.31 -22.26 -8.64
C LEU A 393 -15.49 -20.98 -8.79
N ILE A 394 -14.35 -20.88 -8.09
CA ILE A 394 -13.45 -19.73 -8.16
C ILE A 394 -12.81 -19.61 -9.55
N LEU A 395 -12.37 -20.72 -10.16
CA LEU A 395 -11.88 -20.70 -11.53
C LEU A 395 -12.95 -20.28 -12.53
N GLY A 396 -14.19 -20.77 -12.37
CA GLY A 396 -15.32 -20.36 -13.21
C GLY A 396 -15.58 -18.85 -13.10
N LEU A 397 -15.54 -18.30 -11.88
CA LEU A 397 -15.65 -16.87 -11.63
C LEU A 397 -14.53 -16.08 -12.32
N LEU A 398 -13.28 -16.53 -12.21
CA LEU A 398 -12.11 -15.86 -12.79
C LEU A 398 -12.11 -15.90 -14.33
N CYS A 399 -12.51 -17.02 -14.96
CA CYS A 399 -12.64 -17.14 -16.42
C CYS A 399 -13.66 -16.14 -16.98
N VAL A 400 -14.74 -15.86 -16.23
CA VAL A 400 -15.76 -14.89 -16.65
C VAL A 400 -15.35 -13.45 -16.33
N ALA A 401 -14.74 -13.22 -15.17
CA ALA A 401 -14.23 -11.92 -14.74
C ALA A 401 -13.08 -11.41 -15.62
N LYS A 402 -12.29 -12.32 -16.22
CA LYS A 402 -11.13 -12.01 -17.07
C LYS A 402 -10.22 -10.91 -16.48
N PRO A 403 -9.70 -11.09 -15.26
CA PRO A 403 -8.89 -10.05 -14.64
C PRO A 403 -7.59 -9.79 -15.42
N PRO A 404 -6.96 -8.61 -15.26
CA PRO A 404 -5.74 -8.27 -15.98
C PRO A 404 -4.63 -9.29 -15.73
N ALA A 405 -3.97 -9.75 -16.78
CA ALA A 405 -2.94 -10.78 -16.70
C ALA A 405 -1.77 -10.44 -15.77
N ALA A 406 -1.35 -9.16 -15.74
CA ALA A 406 -0.31 -8.66 -14.83
C ALA A 406 -0.63 -8.95 -13.35
N LYS A 407 -1.92 -9.01 -13.00
CA LYS A 407 -2.39 -9.32 -11.66
C LYS A 407 -2.54 -10.84 -11.44
N MET A 408 -3.02 -11.57 -12.45
CA MET A 408 -3.17 -13.03 -12.40
C MET A 408 -1.84 -13.79 -12.31
N GLY A 409 -0.71 -13.20 -12.73
CA GLY A 409 0.61 -13.81 -12.61
C GLY A 409 0.95 -14.29 -11.19
N GLN A 410 0.38 -13.67 -10.15
CA GLN A 410 0.60 -14.03 -8.74
C GLN A 410 0.04 -15.42 -8.35
N ILE A 411 -0.96 -15.92 -9.08
CA ILE A 411 -1.55 -17.26 -8.82
C ILE A 411 -1.13 -18.29 -9.88
N SER A 412 -0.21 -17.93 -10.77
CA SER A 412 0.25 -18.81 -11.86
C SER A 412 0.79 -20.14 -11.35
N GLY A 413 1.50 -20.15 -10.21
CA GLY A 413 1.98 -21.37 -9.55
C GLY A 413 0.83 -22.28 -9.09
N ASN A 414 -0.21 -21.72 -8.45
CA ASN A 414 -1.40 -22.48 -8.04
C ASN A 414 -2.15 -23.05 -9.26
N LEU A 415 -2.31 -22.24 -10.31
CA LEU A 415 -2.94 -22.69 -11.55
C LEU A 415 -2.11 -23.81 -12.22
N ALA A 416 -0.78 -23.68 -12.27
CA ALA A 416 0.10 -24.70 -12.84
C ALA A 416 0.08 -25.99 -12.01
N SER A 417 0.01 -25.88 -10.68
CA SER A 417 -0.19 -27.02 -9.79
C SER A 417 -1.51 -27.74 -10.09
N LEU A 418 -2.62 -27.01 -10.23
CA LEU A 418 -3.93 -27.58 -10.57
C LEU A 418 -3.93 -28.31 -11.92
N VAL A 419 -3.21 -27.77 -12.92
CA VAL A 419 -3.06 -28.42 -14.25
C VAL A 419 -2.16 -29.65 -14.17
N SER A 420 -1.04 -29.56 -13.45
CA SER A 420 -0.03 -30.63 -13.35
C SER A 420 -0.39 -31.75 -12.38
N ASN A 421 -1.44 -31.58 -11.57
CA ASN A 421 -1.79 -32.51 -10.50
C ASN A 421 -2.15 -33.91 -11.06
N LYS A 422 -1.15 -34.80 -11.10
CA LYS A 422 -1.24 -36.19 -11.58
C LYS A 422 -2.09 -37.09 -10.68
N GLY A 423 -2.46 -36.63 -9.48
CA GLY A 423 -3.16 -37.41 -8.46
C GLY A 423 -4.68 -37.56 -8.65
N GLY A 424 -5.28 -36.98 -9.70
CA GLY A 424 -6.71 -37.18 -10.03
C GLY A 424 -7.73 -36.51 -9.10
N VAL A 425 -7.30 -35.63 -8.19
CA VAL A 425 -8.16 -34.97 -7.19
C VAL A 425 -9.12 -33.95 -7.82
N HIS A 426 -8.74 -33.32 -8.93
CA HIS A 426 -9.56 -32.30 -9.61
C HIS A 426 -10.12 -32.81 -10.94
N SER A 427 -11.36 -32.43 -11.25
CA SER A 427 -12.01 -32.78 -12.52
C SER A 427 -11.28 -32.17 -13.72
N GLU A 428 -11.38 -32.83 -14.87
CA GLU A 428 -10.80 -32.34 -16.14
C GLU A 428 -11.30 -30.93 -16.50
N GLN A 429 -12.55 -30.59 -16.15
CA GLN A 429 -13.09 -29.24 -16.33
C GLN A 429 -12.37 -28.19 -15.48
N THR A 430 -11.97 -28.55 -14.25
CA THR A 430 -11.20 -27.67 -13.35
C THR A 430 -9.81 -27.42 -13.93
N LYS A 431 -9.15 -28.48 -14.42
CA LYS A 431 -7.85 -28.39 -15.09
C LYS A 431 -7.92 -27.51 -16.35
N ALA A 432 -8.96 -27.69 -17.18
CA ALA A 432 -9.17 -26.90 -18.38
C ALA A 432 -9.36 -25.40 -18.09
N ARG A 433 -10.15 -25.05 -17.06
CA ARG A 433 -10.31 -23.64 -16.63
C ARG A 433 -9.02 -23.04 -16.08
N ALA A 434 -8.25 -23.81 -15.31
CA ALA A 434 -6.94 -23.37 -14.83
C ALA A 434 -5.96 -23.13 -16.00
N ALA A 435 -5.99 -24.00 -17.01
CA ALA A 435 -5.19 -23.84 -18.23
C ALA A 435 -5.62 -22.62 -19.07
N GLU A 436 -6.91 -22.35 -19.20
CA GLU A 436 -7.43 -21.15 -19.89
C GLU A 436 -6.89 -19.85 -19.27
N LEU A 437 -6.91 -19.75 -17.94
CA LEU A 437 -6.38 -18.58 -17.23
C LEU A 437 -4.86 -18.46 -17.38
N LEU A 438 -4.12 -19.58 -17.38
CA LEU A 438 -2.67 -19.58 -17.66
C LEU A 438 -2.36 -19.07 -19.06
N LEU A 439 -3.12 -19.49 -20.07
CA LEU A 439 -2.99 -18.99 -21.45
C LEU A 439 -3.30 -17.50 -21.54
N GLN A 440 -4.29 -17.00 -20.80
CA GLN A 440 -4.58 -15.57 -20.73
C GLN A 440 -3.42 -14.76 -20.13
N ILE A 441 -2.72 -15.32 -19.13
CA ILE A 441 -1.50 -14.72 -18.58
C ILE A 441 -0.39 -14.66 -19.63
N GLN A 442 -0.25 -15.71 -20.45
CA GLN A 442 0.80 -15.84 -21.47
C GLN A 442 0.54 -15.00 -22.74
N GLY A 443 -0.72 -14.84 -23.17
CA GLY A 443 -1.07 -14.15 -24.42
C GLY A 443 -0.99 -12.61 -24.36
N SER A 444 -0.83 -12.02 -23.18
CA SER A 444 -0.87 -10.57 -22.95
C SER A 444 0.51 -9.94 -22.69
N SER A 445 1.55 -10.74 -22.44
CA SER A 445 2.93 -10.26 -22.36
C SER A 445 3.53 -9.85 -23.71
N SER A 446 2.83 -10.09 -24.84
CA SER A 446 3.30 -9.80 -26.19
C SER A 446 2.72 -8.54 -26.85
N THR A 447 1.79 -7.82 -26.20
CA THR A 447 1.11 -6.64 -26.80
C THR A 447 1.43 -5.30 -26.16
N SER A 448 2.28 -5.25 -25.13
CA SER A 448 2.73 -3.98 -24.53
C SER A 448 4.04 -3.48 -25.15
N GLU A 449 3.95 -2.98 -26.39
CA GLU A 449 4.94 -2.07 -26.95
C GLU A 449 4.29 -0.72 -27.30
N VAL A 450 4.96 0.34 -26.85
CA VAL A 450 4.84 1.77 -27.22
C VAL A 450 3.64 2.56 -26.67
N SER A 451 3.83 3.19 -25.49
CA SER A 451 3.48 4.60 -25.34
C SER A 451 4.52 5.29 -24.43
N GLY A 452 5.05 6.41 -24.91
CA GLY A 452 6.31 7.00 -24.44
C GLY A 452 6.23 7.70 -23.10
N GLY A 453 7.34 7.61 -22.37
CA GLY A 453 7.64 8.37 -21.17
C GLY A 453 8.99 7.92 -20.63
N GLU A 454 10.04 8.70 -20.90
CA GLU A 454 11.40 8.47 -20.40
C GLU A 454 11.42 8.55 -18.86
N VAL A 455 11.28 7.41 -18.18
CA VAL A 455 11.72 7.25 -16.80
C VAL A 455 12.32 5.85 -16.62
N SER A 456 13.62 5.85 -16.34
CA SER A 456 14.46 4.77 -15.78
C SER A 456 13.76 3.44 -15.49
N SER A 457 13.83 2.48 -16.41
CA SER A 457 13.26 1.13 -16.23
C SER A 457 14.11 0.02 -16.84
N THR A 458 15.42 -0.03 -16.53
CA THR A 458 16.25 -1.19 -16.88
C THR A 458 15.98 -2.42 -15.99
N ALA A 459 15.31 -2.24 -14.84
CA ALA A 459 14.97 -3.33 -13.91
C ALA A 459 13.64 -4.04 -14.27
N SER A 460 12.63 -3.32 -14.75
CA SER A 460 11.31 -3.88 -15.09
C SER A 460 11.36 -4.77 -16.34
N THR A 461 12.18 -4.41 -17.32
CA THR A 461 12.35 -5.19 -18.56
C THR A 461 13.19 -6.45 -18.31
N ARG A 462 14.15 -6.42 -17.37
CA ARG A 462 14.91 -7.61 -16.95
C ARG A 462 14.05 -8.60 -16.16
N ALA A 463 13.18 -8.12 -15.27
CA ALA A 463 12.25 -8.97 -14.53
C ALA A 463 11.25 -9.67 -15.45
N SER A 464 10.66 -8.95 -16.41
CA SER A 464 9.74 -9.54 -17.41
C SER A 464 10.39 -10.58 -18.31
N ILE A 465 11.70 -10.44 -18.59
CA ILE A 465 12.46 -11.39 -19.41
C ILE A 465 12.84 -12.63 -18.58
N ASN A 466 13.22 -12.47 -17.32
CA ASN A 466 13.50 -13.59 -16.40
C ASN A 466 12.26 -14.47 -16.20
N ASP A 467 11.10 -13.84 -16.04
CA ASP A 467 9.82 -14.52 -15.89
C ASP A 467 9.45 -15.31 -17.16
N LEU A 468 9.68 -14.74 -18.35
CA LEU A 468 9.38 -15.42 -19.63
C LEU A 468 10.35 -16.57 -19.95
N LEU A 469 11.58 -16.47 -19.45
CA LEU A 469 12.67 -17.43 -19.64
C LEU A 469 12.58 -18.63 -18.68
N GLU A 470 12.27 -18.41 -17.39
CA GLU A 470 11.98 -19.49 -16.43
C GLU A 470 10.71 -20.27 -16.80
N ARG A 471 9.72 -19.62 -17.45
CA ARG A 471 8.48 -20.24 -17.95
C ARG A 471 8.67 -21.11 -19.21
N CYS A 472 9.86 -21.13 -19.83
CA CYS A 472 10.15 -21.98 -20.98
C CYS A 472 10.59 -23.41 -20.62
N GLU A 473 11.03 -23.66 -19.38
CA GLU A 473 11.28 -25.02 -18.89
C GLU A 473 9.94 -25.77 -18.81
N GLY A 474 9.74 -26.74 -19.70
CA GLY A 474 8.54 -27.57 -19.73
C GLY A 474 7.45 -27.13 -20.69
N ILE A 475 7.66 -26.12 -21.56
CA ILE A 475 6.69 -25.84 -22.65
C ILE A 475 6.54 -27.05 -23.57
N ALA A 476 7.62 -27.76 -23.89
CA ALA A 476 7.56 -29.00 -24.67
C ALA A 476 6.75 -30.10 -23.96
N ALA A 477 6.95 -30.28 -22.64
CA ALA A 477 6.20 -31.24 -21.85
C ALA A 477 4.74 -30.81 -21.61
N HIS A 478 4.49 -29.50 -21.52
CA HIS A 478 3.17 -28.88 -21.39
C HIS A 478 2.38 -28.97 -22.68
N GLU A 479 2.98 -28.71 -23.84
CA GLU A 479 2.34 -28.92 -25.14
C GLU A 479 2.13 -30.40 -25.44
N GLU A 480 3.10 -31.28 -25.13
CA GLU A 480 2.91 -32.73 -25.27
C GLU A 480 1.79 -33.23 -24.34
N SER A 481 1.69 -32.70 -23.11
CA SER A 481 0.61 -33.03 -22.18
C SER A 481 -0.74 -32.45 -22.60
N LEU A 482 -0.78 -31.22 -23.13
CA LEU A 482 -1.99 -30.57 -23.64
C LEU A 482 -2.48 -31.29 -24.90
N GLU A 483 -1.58 -31.60 -25.83
CA GLU A 483 -1.86 -32.37 -27.04
C GLU A 483 -2.38 -33.77 -26.69
N ASN A 484 -1.76 -34.44 -25.71
CA ASN A 484 -2.22 -35.76 -25.25
C ASN A 484 -3.56 -35.69 -24.51
N ALA A 485 -3.81 -34.66 -23.69
CA ALA A 485 -5.08 -34.48 -22.98
C ALA A 485 -6.22 -34.10 -23.93
N LEU A 486 -5.96 -33.22 -24.90
CA LEU A 486 -6.91 -32.84 -25.94
C LEU A 486 -7.17 -33.99 -26.91
N ARG A 487 -6.15 -34.77 -27.29
CA ARG A 487 -6.35 -36.02 -28.04
C ARG A 487 -7.17 -37.03 -27.27
N ALA A 488 -6.89 -37.23 -25.98
CA ALA A 488 -7.67 -38.14 -25.15
C ALA A 488 -9.13 -37.68 -25.01
N GLN A 489 -9.39 -36.38 -24.78
CA GLN A 489 -10.76 -35.84 -24.76
C GLN A 489 -11.47 -35.93 -26.11
N LEU A 490 -10.76 -35.72 -27.22
CA LEU A 490 -11.32 -35.84 -28.56
C LEU A 490 -11.60 -37.31 -28.90
N GLU A 491 -10.69 -38.22 -28.57
CA GLU A 491 -10.85 -39.66 -28.78
C GLU A 491 -11.94 -40.24 -27.87
N GLU A 492 -12.03 -39.80 -26.61
CA GLU A 492 -13.11 -40.18 -25.68
C GLU A 492 -14.45 -39.59 -26.15
N GLY A 493 -14.48 -38.33 -26.60
CA GLY A 493 -15.67 -37.70 -27.19
C GLY A 493 -16.14 -38.39 -28.48
N ILE A 494 -15.22 -38.73 -29.38
CA ILE A 494 -15.52 -39.48 -30.62
C ILE A 494 -15.96 -40.90 -30.28
N ALA A 495 -15.28 -41.59 -29.35
CA ALA A 495 -15.64 -42.95 -28.95
C ALA A 495 -17.00 -42.99 -28.24
N LYS A 496 -17.30 -42.01 -27.38
CA LYS A 496 -18.59 -41.85 -26.70
C LYS A 496 -19.69 -41.46 -27.68
N GLY A 497 -19.44 -40.51 -28.59
CA GLY A 497 -20.35 -40.16 -29.68
C GLY A 497 -20.67 -41.34 -30.60
N LEU A 498 -19.67 -42.14 -30.99
CA LEU A 498 -19.87 -43.36 -31.80
C LEU A 498 -20.61 -44.46 -31.03
N LYS A 499 -20.27 -44.66 -29.74
CA LYS A 499 -20.92 -45.65 -28.87
C LYS A 499 -22.37 -45.29 -28.54
N ASP A 500 -22.66 -43.99 -28.42
CA ASP A 500 -24.01 -43.47 -28.18
C ASP A 500 -24.84 -43.41 -29.47
N LEU A 501 -24.24 -43.15 -30.65
CA LEU A 501 -24.96 -43.22 -31.93
C LEU A 501 -25.41 -44.64 -32.32
N ALA A 502 -24.61 -45.66 -31.97
CA ALA A 502 -24.87 -47.05 -32.36
C ALA A 502 -26.27 -47.60 -31.95
N PRO A 503 -26.76 -47.40 -30.71
CA PRO A 503 -28.13 -47.80 -30.34
C PRO A 503 -29.22 -46.90 -30.95
N HIS A 504 -28.93 -45.63 -31.26
CA HIS A 504 -29.94 -44.66 -31.75
C HIS A 504 -30.22 -44.83 -33.25
N GLY A 505 -29.25 -45.27 -34.05
CA GLY A 505 -29.46 -45.61 -35.47
C GLY A 505 -30.44 -46.77 -35.68
N GLN A 506 -30.55 -47.68 -34.69
CA GLN A 506 -31.50 -48.80 -34.69
C GLN A 506 -32.91 -48.33 -34.30
N SER A 507 -33.04 -47.49 -33.26
CA SER A 507 -34.34 -46.90 -32.86
C SER A 507 -34.94 -45.93 -33.89
N VAL A 508 -34.12 -45.14 -34.60
CA VAL A 508 -34.61 -44.27 -35.70
C VAL A 508 -35.20 -45.10 -36.85
N ARG A 509 -34.56 -46.24 -37.20
CA ARG A 509 -35.07 -47.17 -38.21
C ARG A 509 -36.32 -47.91 -37.73
N GLU A 510 -36.40 -48.30 -36.45
CA GLU A 510 -37.58 -48.94 -35.87
C GLU A 510 -38.80 -48.00 -35.89
N VAL A 511 -38.65 -46.72 -35.52
CA VAL A 511 -39.73 -45.72 -35.59
C VAL A 511 -40.17 -45.48 -37.05
N GLY A 512 -39.21 -45.44 -37.99
CA GLY A 512 -39.50 -45.36 -39.43
C GLY A 512 -40.24 -46.58 -39.98
N GLN A 513 -39.84 -47.80 -39.61
CA GLN A 513 -40.47 -49.05 -40.06
C GLN A 513 -41.84 -49.30 -39.40
N LEU A 514 -42.01 -48.93 -38.13
CA LEU A 514 -43.29 -48.97 -37.41
C LEU A 514 -44.35 -48.09 -38.08
N SER A 515 -43.95 -46.93 -38.63
CA SER A 515 -44.85 -46.03 -39.36
C SER A 515 -45.35 -46.62 -40.70
N GLN A 516 -44.53 -47.43 -41.39
CA GLN A 516 -44.87 -48.00 -42.71
C GLN A 516 -45.73 -49.27 -42.64
N VAL A 517 -45.53 -50.12 -41.62
CA VAL A 517 -46.26 -51.40 -41.50
C VAL A 517 -47.67 -51.22 -40.91
N ARG A 518 -47.92 -50.13 -40.16
CA ARG A 518 -49.17 -49.91 -39.42
C ARG A 518 -50.27 -49.17 -40.21
N LEU A 519 -50.02 -48.85 -41.48
CA LEU A 519 -50.84 -47.99 -42.35
C LEU A 519 -51.85 -48.73 -43.26
N LYS A 520 -52.07 -50.03 -43.10
CA LYS A 520 -53.02 -50.77 -43.94
C LYS A 520 -54.14 -51.39 -43.08
N GLU A 521 -55.36 -50.97 -43.44
CA GLU A 521 -56.68 -51.52 -43.09
C GLU A 521 -57.37 -50.99 -41.83
N LEU A 522 -58.44 -50.22 -42.04
CA LEU A 522 -59.57 -50.03 -41.13
C LEU A 522 -60.88 -49.90 -41.97
N PRO A 523 -61.92 -50.73 -41.71
CA PRO A 523 -63.28 -50.51 -42.22
C PRO A 523 -64.11 -49.65 -41.26
N GLY A 524 -65.13 -48.96 -41.78
CA GLY A 524 -65.74 -47.79 -41.14
C GLY A 524 -67.09 -47.97 -40.44
N LEU A 525 -67.58 -46.80 -39.97
CA LEU A 525 -68.78 -46.42 -39.18
C LEU A 525 -68.50 -46.41 -37.68
N ASP A 526 -68.97 -45.51 -36.77
CA ASP A 526 -70.14 -44.60 -36.62
C ASP A 526 -69.68 -43.24 -36.04
N PHE A 527 -70.25 -42.13 -36.51
CA PHE A 527 -69.44 -40.98 -36.93
C PHE A 527 -69.05 -39.95 -35.86
N LYS A 528 -69.83 -39.58 -34.84
CA LYS A 528 -69.43 -38.39 -34.04
C LYS A 528 -68.31 -38.66 -33.03
N THR A 529 -68.40 -39.76 -32.30
CA THR A 529 -67.38 -40.17 -31.33
C THR A 529 -66.16 -40.75 -32.05
N PHE A 530 -66.38 -41.38 -33.20
CA PHE A 530 -65.32 -41.84 -34.08
C PHE A 530 -64.56 -40.68 -34.72
N ASP A 531 -65.22 -39.64 -35.22
CA ASP A 531 -64.55 -38.49 -35.87
C ASP A 531 -63.60 -37.79 -34.89
N HIS A 532 -64.01 -37.58 -33.63
CA HIS A 532 -63.12 -36.98 -32.62
C HIS A 532 -61.94 -37.90 -32.28
N ALA A 533 -62.17 -39.21 -32.12
CA ALA A 533 -61.10 -40.18 -31.87
C ALA A 533 -60.14 -40.29 -33.08
N PHE A 534 -60.68 -40.19 -34.29
CA PHE A 534 -59.94 -40.28 -35.55
C PHE A 534 -59.14 -39.00 -35.85
N ASP A 535 -59.68 -37.83 -35.58
CA ASP A 535 -58.95 -36.56 -35.70
C ASP A 535 -57.83 -36.45 -34.65
N SER A 536 -58.09 -36.91 -33.42
CA SER A 536 -57.05 -37.02 -32.38
C SER A 536 -55.93 -37.99 -32.79
N PHE A 537 -56.30 -39.12 -33.40
CA PHE A 537 -55.34 -40.06 -33.99
C PHE A 537 -54.56 -39.46 -35.16
N ARG A 538 -55.23 -38.74 -36.07
CA ARG A 538 -54.59 -38.07 -37.21
C ARG A 538 -53.57 -37.03 -36.76
N ALA A 539 -53.93 -36.20 -35.78
CA ALA A 539 -53.04 -35.18 -35.20
C ALA A 539 -51.83 -35.82 -34.51
N ALA A 540 -52.02 -36.91 -33.74
CA ALA A 540 -50.93 -37.66 -33.12
C ALA A 540 -49.98 -38.27 -34.17
N ARG A 541 -50.53 -38.78 -35.28
CA ARG A 541 -49.77 -39.35 -36.40
C ARG A 541 -48.94 -38.30 -37.14
N GLU A 542 -49.50 -37.13 -37.38
CA GLU A 542 -48.80 -36.01 -38.02
C GLU A 542 -47.66 -35.46 -37.14
N ALA A 543 -47.89 -35.36 -35.82
CA ALA A 543 -46.86 -34.99 -34.86
C ALA A 543 -45.70 -36.00 -34.82
N LEU A 544 -46.01 -37.30 -34.83
CA LEU A 544 -45.00 -38.36 -34.88
C LEU A 544 -44.16 -38.29 -36.17
N ALA A 545 -44.80 -38.12 -37.33
CA ALA A 545 -44.11 -38.01 -38.61
C ALA A 545 -43.17 -36.79 -38.66
N ALA A 546 -43.64 -35.63 -38.17
CA ALA A 546 -42.83 -34.41 -38.11
C ALA A 546 -41.62 -34.55 -37.16
N ASN A 547 -41.80 -35.22 -36.02
CA ASN A 547 -40.71 -35.44 -35.06
C ASN A 547 -39.69 -36.46 -35.59
N ALA A 548 -40.12 -37.51 -36.29
CA ALA A 548 -39.23 -38.48 -36.93
C ALA A 548 -38.34 -37.81 -38.00
N GLN A 549 -38.92 -36.96 -38.85
CA GLN A 549 -38.18 -36.23 -39.88
C GLN A 549 -37.14 -35.27 -39.29
N LYS A 550 -37.49 -34.58 -38.18
CA LYS A 550 -36.54 -33.72 -37.46
C LYS A 550 -35.36 -34.51 -36.88
N CYS A 551 -35.63 -35.67 -36.27
CA CYS A 551 -34.57 -36.56 -35.75
C CYS A 551 -33.62 -37.02 -36.86
N GLU A 552 -34.15 -37.39 -38.03
CA GLU A 552 -33.35 -37.83 -39.17
C GLU A 552 -32.45 -36.70 -39.70
N SER A 553 -32.97 -35.46 -39.79
CA SER A 553 -32.19 -34.30 -40.22
C SER A 553 -31.05 -33.94 -39.25
N LEU A 554 -31.30 -33.99 -37.94
CA LEU A 554 -30.28 -33.78 -36.91
C LEU A 554 -29.19 -34.85 -36.96
N HIS A 555 -29.58 -36.13 -37.11
CA HIS A 555 -28.64 -37.24 -37.23
C HIS A 555 -27.71 -37.08 -38.46
N GLN A 556 -28.25 -36.62 -39.60
CA GLN A 556 -27.46 -36.35 -40.80
C GLN A 556 -26.47 -35.18 -40.59
N THR A 557 -26.88 -34.12 -39.89
CA THR A 557 -26.02 -32.98 -39.53
C THR A 557 -24.85 -33.41 -38.63
N ILE A 558 -25.14 -34.17 -37.57
CA ILE A 558 -24.13 -34.72 -36.64
C ILE A 558 -23.13 -35.61 -37.38
N SER A 559 -23.64 -36.49 -38.25
CA SER A 559 -22.80 -37.40 -39.06
C SER A 559 -21.83 -36.63 -39.97
N ARG A 560 -22.29 -35.52 -40.56
CA ARG A 560 -21.47 -34.66 -41.42
C ARG A 560 -20.40 -33.89 -40.61
N GLN A 561 -20.79 -33.32 -39.48
CA GLN A 561 -19.86 -32.60 -38.58
C GLN A 561 -18.77 -33.52 -38.02
N LEU A 562 -19.09 -34.79 -37.69
CA LEU A 562 -18.11 -35.79 -37.28
C LEU A 562 -17.09 -36.11 -38.38
N SER A 563 -17.53 -36.22 -39.63
CA SER A 563 -16.63 -36.41 -40.79
C SER A 563 -15.72 -35.19 -41.03
N ASP A 564 -16.25 -33.98 -40.82
CA ASP A 564 -15.48 -32.73 -40.94
C ASP A 564 -14.45 -32.57 -39.80
N LEU A 565 -14.70 -33.14 -38.62
CA LEU A 565 -13.74 -33.17 -37.51
C LEU A 565 -12.63 -34.20 -37.72
N GLN A 566 -12.95 -35.37 -38.27
CA GLN A 566 -11.95 -36.40 -38.59
C GLN A 566 -10.94 -35.94 -39.66
N SER A 567 -11.32 -34.99 -40.51
CA SER A 567 -10.48 -34.44 -41.58
C SER A 567 -9.74 -33.15 -41.20
N ALA A 568 -10.13 -32.46 -40.13
CA ALA A 568 -9.52 -31.21 -39.68
C ALA A 568 -8.30 -31.48 -38.77
N ARG A 569 -7.12 -31.70 -39.36
CA ARG A 569 -5.84 -31.65 -38.62
C ARG A 569 -5.27 -30.22 -38.64
N PRO A 570 -4.56 -29.78 -37.57
CA PRO A 570 -3.83 -28.52 -37.59
C PRO A 570 -2.85 -28.47 -38.77
N ASN A 571 -2.76 -27.32 -39.43
CA ASN A 571 -2.07 -27.13 -40.72
C ASN A 571 -0.53 -27.02 -40.59
N VAL A 572 0.00 -27.11 -39.36
CA VAL A 572 1.42 -26.95 -39.06
C VAL A 572 2.09 -28.32 -39.01
N ASP A 573 3.16 -28.50 -39.80
CA ASP A 573 3.95 -29.73 -39.77
C ASP A 573 4.58 -29.93 -38.38
N PRO A 574 4.20 -30.99 -37.64
CA PRO A 574 4.65 -31.22 -36.27
C PRO A 574 6.17 -31.43 -36.17
N HIS A 575 6.84 -31.88 -37.24
CA HIS A 575 8.28 -32.05 -37.24
C HIS A 575 9.03 -30.71 -37.23
N ILE A 576 8.59 -29.76 -38.05
CA ILE A 576 9.23 -28.43 -38.16
C ILE A 576 9.04 -27.63 -36.86
N PHE A 577 7.87 -27.78 -36.23
CA PHE A 577 7.60 -27.16 -34.93
C PHE A 577 8.52 -27.70 -33.83
N LYS A 578 8.65 -29.03 -33.73
CA LYS A 578 9.48 -29.69 -32.71
C LYS A 578 10.97 -29.37 -32.86
N GLU A 579 11.48 -29.27 -34.09
CA GLU A 579 12.87 -28.89 -34.34
C GLU A 579 13.19 -27.45 -33.91
N LYS A 580 12.29 -26.50 -34.21
CA LYS A 580 12.45 -25.10 -33.77
C LYS A 580 12.33 -24.95 -32.25
N LEU A 581 11.47 -25.74 -31.62
CA LEU A 581 11.33 -25.78 -30.15
C LEU A 581 12.63 -26.24 -29.48
N LEU A 582 13.21 -27.35 -29.94
CA LEU A 582 14.50 -27.86 -29.43
C LEU A 582 15.66 -26.87 -29.63
N THR A 583 15.64 -26.12 -30.73
CA THR A 583 16.63 -25.07 -31.00
C THR A 583 16.49 -23.90 -30.03
N ALA A 584 15.26 -23.49 -29.71
CA ALA A 584 14.99 -22.47 -28.71
C ALA A 584 15.40 -22.90 -27.29
N GLU A 585 15.14 -24.16 -26.91
CA GLU A 585 15.57 -24.74 -25.63
C GLU A 585 17.11 -24.78 -25.49
N ARG A 586 17.82 -25.11 -26.58
CA ARG A 586 19.29 -25.08 -26.57
C ARG A 586 19.84 -23.68 -26.37
N LEU A 587 19.32 -22.69 -27.10
CA LEU A 587 19.72 -21.29 -26.97
C LEU A 587 19.38 -20.74 -25.58
N TYR A 588 18.28 -21.20 -25.00
CA TYR A 588 17.92 -20.90 -23.62
C TYR A 588 18.98 -21.38 -22.61
N GLY A 589 19.38 -22.65 -22.71
CA GLY A 589 20.44 -23.21 -21.86
C GLY A 589 21.76 -22.43 -21.97
N GLU A 590 22.07 -21.94 -23.18
CA GLU A 590 23.23 -21.08 -23.42
C GLU A 590 23.09 -19.68 -22.80
N VAL A 591 21.91 -19.04 -22.91
CA VAL A 591 21.63 -17.76 -22.22
C VAL A 591 21.78 -17.91 -20.71
N LYS A 592 21.25 -18.98 -20.12
CA LYS A 592 21.33 -19.26 -18.67
C LYS A 592 22.79 -19.38 -18.22
N SER A 593 23.58 -20.21 -18.90
CA SER A 593 25.02 -20.37 -18.65
C SER A 593 25.81 -19.06 -18.77
N GLN A 594 25.54 -18.26 -19.81
CA GLN A 594 26.20 -16.97 -20.02
C GLN A 594 25.80 -15.93 -18.96
N ARG A 595 24.56 -15.97 -18.46
CA ARG A 595 24.11 -15.10 -17.36
C ARG A 595 24.79 -15.43 -16.04
N ASP A 596 24.92 -16.70 -15.70
CA ASP A 596 25.59 -17.14 -14.48
C ASP A 596 27.08 -16.76 -14.51
N ALA A 597 27.73 -16.94 -15.67
CA ALA A 597 29.10 -16.50 -15.91
C ALA A 597 29.24 -14.97 -15.78
N PHE A 598 28.31 -14.20 -16.36
CA PHE A 598 28.29 -12.75 -16.25
C PHE A 598 28.06 -12.27 -14.80
N ALA A 599 27.12 -12.87 -14.08
CA ALA A 599 26.83 -12.51 -12.69
C ALA A 599 28.04 -12.72 -11.78
N THR A 600 28.76 -13.84 -11.97
CA THR A 600 30.00 -14.14 -11.24
C THR A 600 31.09 -13.11 -11.56
N ALA A 601 31.30 -12.78 -12.85
CA ALA A 601 32.30 -11.80 -13.28
C ALA A 601 31.95 -10.36 -12.86
N ASP A 602 30.67 -9.98 -12.82
CA ASP A 602 30.21 -8.67 -12.35
C ASP A 602 30.39 -8.51 -10.85
N ALA A 603 30.13 -9.58 -10.07
CA ALA A 603 30.42 -9.60 -8.64
C ALA A 603 31.92 -9.44 -8.37
N GLU A 604 32.77 -10.17 -9.09
CA GLU A 604 34.24 -10.05 -8.99
C GLU A 604 34.73 -8.64 -9.36
N ALA A 605 34.19 -8.05 -10.43
CA ALA A 605 34.54 -6.69 -10.86
C ALA A 605 34.16 -5.62 -9.82
N LYS A 606 32.99 -5.77 -9.17
CA LYS A 606 32.55 -4.89 -8.08
C LYS A 606 33.44 -5.02 -6.86
N GLU A 607 33.75 -6.24 -6.46
CA GLU A 607 34.64 -6.50 -5.33
C GLU A 607 36.02 -5.88 -5.55
N LYS A 608 36.66 -6.15 -6.70
CA LYS A 608 37.97 -5.58 -7.04
C LYS A 608 37.94 -4.05 -7.14
N THR A 609 36.86 -3.48 -7.66
CA THR A 609 36.68 -2.01 -7.68
C THR A 609 36.60 -1.45 -6.24
N SER A 610 35.91 -2.12 -5.33
CA SER A 610 35.81 -1.68 -3.93
C SER A 610 37.15 -1.76 -3.19
N ARG A 611 37.96 -2.80 -3.45
CA ARG A 611 39.32 -2.94 -2.90
C ARG A 611 40.22 -1.79 -3.39
N SER A 612 40.25 -1.53 -4.70
CA SER A 612 40.98 -0.41 -5.28
C SER A 612 40.59 0.95 -4.66
N GLN A 613 39.30 1.18 -4.41
CA GLN A 613 38.82 2.39 -3.72
C GLN A 613 39.29 2.47 -2.26
N ALA A 614 39.32 1.34 -1.54
CA ALA A 614 39.84 1.29 -0.18
C ALA A 614 41.34 1.58 -0.12
N SER A 615 42.14 1.03 -1.04
CA SER A 615 43.59 1.27 -1.10
C SER A 615 43.92 2.70 -1.52
N THR A 616 43.17 3.29 -2.45
CA THR A 616 43.33 4.73 -2.78
C THR A 616 42.94 5.64 -1.62
N ALA A 617 41.90 5.30 -0.85
CA ALA A 617 41.54 6.02 0.37
C ALA A 617 42.64 5.93 1.44
N LYS A 618 43.21 4.73 1.66
CA LYS A 618 44.35 4.53 2.57
C LYS A 618 45.55 5.38 2.16
N MET A 619 45.91 5.38 0.87
CA MET A 619 46.98 6.23 0.33
C MET A 619 46.73 7.73 0.61
N LYS A 620 45.50 8.19 0.45
CA LYS A 620 45.11 9.58 0.76
C LYS A 620 45.29 9.90 2.24
N THR A 621 44.84 9.02 3.14
CA THR A 621 45.00 9.24 4.59
C THR A 621 46.47 9.32 5.02
N LEU A 622 47.34 8.48 4.44
CA LEU A 622 48.77 8.53 4.69
C LEU A 622 49.43 9.80 4.14
N THR A 623 48.98 10.26 2.98
CA THR A 623 49.43 11.54 2.39
C THR A 623 49.04 12.73 3.28
N ASP A 624 47.81 12.74 3.81
CA ASP A 624 47.36 13.77 4.74
C ASP A 624 48.11 13.71 6.08
N ALA A 625 48.44 12.52 6.57
CA ALA A 625 49.24 12.34 7.79
C ALA A 625 50.66 12.89 7.63
N LEU A 626 51.32 12.61 6.50
CA LEU A 626 52.65 13.16 6.18
C LEU A 626 52.63 14.69 6.15
N ARG A 627 51.61 15.29 5.54
CA ARG A 627 51.44 16.74 5.52
C ARG A 627 51.31 17.34 6.92
N ARG A 628 50.64 16.66 7.85
CA ARG A 628 50.54 17.08 9.25
C ARG A 628 51.89 16.97 9.96
N TYR A 629 52.62 15.88 9.75
CA TYR A 629 53.97 15.72 10.32
C TYR A 629 54.94 16.78 9.80
N ASP A 630 54.88 17.14 8.51
CA ASP A 630 55.70 18.23 7.95
C ASP A 630 55.40 19.59 8.60
N GLN A 631 54.12 19.89 8.83
CA GLN A 631 53.69 21.12 9.51
C GLN A 631 54.20 21.16 10.97
N GLU A 632 54.00 20.07 11.71
CA GLU A 632 54.43 19.97 13.12
C GLU A 632 55.96 20.05 13.24
N LEU A 633 56.71 19.43 12.32
CA LEU A 633 58.17 19.54 12.28
C LEU A 633 58.64 20.97 12.00
N GLN A 634 57.95 21.69 11.10
CA GLN A 634 58.27 23.09 10.81
C GLN A 634 58.03 23.99 12.04
N GLU A 635 56.91 23.78 12.75
CA GLU A 635 56.59 24.50 13.98
C GLU A 635 57.64 24.24 15.07
N LEU A 636 57.95 22.98 15.36
CA LEU A 636 58.93 22.62 16.38
C LEU A 636 60.34 23.13 16.08
N ARG A 637 60.78 23.10 14.81
CA ARG A 637 62.07 23.66 14.40
C ARG A 637 62.11 25.19 14.57
N SER A 638 61.00 25.88 14.30
CA SER A 638 60.90 27.32 14.52
C SER A 638 60.96 27.66 16.01
N GLU A 639 60.22 26.91 16.84
CA GLU A 639 60.22 27.10 18.29
C GLU A 639 61.61 26.81 18.89
N ARG A 640 62.27 25.73 18.45
CA ARG A 640 63.64 25.41 18.87
C ARG A 640 64.61 26.55 18.58
N LYS A 641 64.57 27.10 17.36
CA LYS A 641 65.41 28.22 16.94
C LYS A 641 65.13 29.49 17.76
N ASP A 642 63.87 29.75 18.08
CA ASP A 642 63.48 30.88 18.93
C ASP A 642 64.00 30.73 20.36
N LYS A 643 64.02 29.50 20.91
CA LYS A 643 64.56 29.20 22.24
C LYS A 643 66.08 29.31 22.27
N GLU A 644 66.78 28.78 21.26
CA GLU A 644 68.24 28.88 21.10
C GLU A 644 68.69 30.35 20.97
N THR A 645 68.00 31.14 20.14
CA THR A 645 68.32 32.58 19.97
C THR A 645 68.10 33.36 21.25
N LYS A 646 67.01 33.10 22.00
CA LYS A 646 66.77 33.70 23.31
C LYS A 646 67.84 33.29 24.33
N ALA A 647 68.23 32.03 24.38
CA ALA A 647 69.29 31.55 25.27
C ALA A 647 70.64 32.21 24.94
N ALA A 648 70.99 32.31 23.64
CA ALA A 648 72.20 33.00 23.18
C ALA A 648 72.19 34.50 23.52
N MET A 649 71.04 35.16 23.41
CA MET A 649 70.87 36.56 23.84
C MET A 649 71.05 36.72 25.35
N LEU A 650 70.50 35.83 26.17
CA LEU A 650 70.67 35.89 27.63
C LEU A 650 72.12 35.60 28.04
N ARG A 651 72.83 34.71 27.34
CA ARG A 651 74.26 34.46 27.57
C ARG A 651 75.14 35.62 27.16
N SER A 652 74.87 36.28 26.04
CA SER A 652 75.62 37.47 25.65
C SER A 652 75.41 38.62 26.62
N GLN A 653 74.20 38.76 27.18
CA GLN A 653 73.90 39.69 28.27
C GLN A 653 74.65 39.33 29.56
N ALA A 654 74.65 38.05 29.98
CA ALA A 654 75.35 37.58 31.17
C ALA A 654 76.88 37.73 31.07
N ASN A 655 77.44 37.53 29.87
CA ASN A 655 78.88 37.59 29.60
C ASN A 655 79.37 38.96 29.12
N THR A 656 78.56 40.02 29.22
CA THR A 656 78.97 41.36 28.79
C THR A 656 80.18 41.81 29.62
N PRO A 657 81.39 41.94 29.03
CA PRO A 657 82.60 42.29 29.77
C PRO A 657 82.46 43.71 30.33
N GLY A 658 82.88 43.91 31.58
CA GLY A 658 82.78 45.21 32.25
C GLY A 658 81.37 45.56 32.74
N LEU A 659 80.44 44.60 32.89
CA LEU A 659 79.15 44.85 33.57
C LEU A 659 79.37 45.34 35.02
N ALA A 660 80.34 44.75 35.72
CA ALA A 660 80.74 45.18 37.06
C ALA A 660 81.37 46.58 37.05
N ASP A 661 82.19 46.90 36.05
CA ASP A 661 82.80 48.22 35.89
C ASP A 661 81.76 49.28 35.49
N ARG A 662 80.77 48.94 34.65
CA ARG A 662 79.63 49.80 34.30
C ARG A 662 78.68 49.99 35.48
N LYS A 663 78.42 48.95 36.29
CA LYS A 663 77.67 49.07 37.56
C LYS A 663 78.40 50.02 38.50
N ARG A 664 79.71 49.85 38.66
CA ARG A 664 80.54 50.73 39.50
C ARG A 664 80.56 52.16 38.96
N GLN A 665 80.72 52.35 37.65
CA GLN A 665 80.72 53.67 37.01
C GLN A 665 79.36 54.37 37.13
N VAL A 666 78.25 53.66 36.92
CA VAL A 666 76.90 54.22 37.11
C VAL A 666 76.64 54.53 38.58
N GLN A 667 77.14 53.71 39.50
CA GLN A 667 77.05 54.00 40.94
C GLN A 667 77.89 55.23 41.32
N GLU A 668 79.11 55.34 40.82
CA GLU A 668 79.98 56.52 41.00
C GLU A 668 79.36 57.78 40.37
N ASP A 669 78.67 57.66 39.23
CA ASP A 669 77.93 58.76 38.60
C ASP A 669 76.69 59.17 39.41
N ILE A 670 76.01 58.19 40.03
CA ILE A 670 74.90 58.45 40.96
C ILE A 670 75.41 59.19 42.19
N ASP A 671 76.52 58.72 42.77
CA ASP A 671 77.12 59.28 43.98
C ASP A 671 77.63 60.71 43.71
N ARG A 672 78.35 60.93 42.59
CA ARG A 672 78.77 62.28 42.15
C ARG A 672 77.59 63.22 41.93
N ASN A 673 76.54 62.75 41.26
CA ASN A 673 75.34 63.56 41.00
C ASN A 673 74.60 63.91 42.31
N LEU A 674 74.59 62.99 43.30
CA LEU A 674 74.07 63.27 44.63
C LEU A 674 74.94 64.28 45.40
N GLU A 675 76.26 64.20 45.26
CA GLU A 675 77.21 65.17 45.85
C GLU A 675 77.00 66.57 45.25
N GLU A 676 76.96 66.70 43.92
CA GLU A 676 76.72 67.96 43.21
C GLU A 676 75.35 68.56 43.57
N ALA A 677 74.32 67.72 43.71
CA ALA A 677 73.02 68.16 44.17
C ALA A 677 73.03 68.67 45.62
N ARG A 678 73.81 68.04 46.52
CA ARG A 678 74.00 68.52 47.91
C ARG A 678 74.77 69.83 47.95
N GLU A 679 75.83 69.97 47.17
CA GLU A 679 76.62 71.20 47.07
C GLU A 679 75.76 72.37 46.56
N LEU A 680 74.97 72.16 45.50
CA LEU A 680 74.06 73.18 44.97
C LEU A 680 72.95 73.55 45.97
N GLN A 681 72.50 72.62 46.82
CA GLN A 681 71.58 72.94 47.90
C GLN A 681 72.23 73.76 49.03
N VAL A 682 73.51 73.52 49.34
CA VAL A 682 74.27 74.32 50.32
C VAL A 682 74.53 75.71 49.77
N VAL A 683 74.96 75.84 48.51
CA VAL A 683 75.14 77.12 47.82
C VAL A 683 73.82 77.86 47.69
N GLY A 684 72.73 77.16 47.34
CA GLY A 684 71.38 77.72 47.29
C GLY A 684 70.93 78.27 48.65
N ARG A 685 71.21 77.56 49.75
CA ARG A 685 70.93 78.05 51.12
C ARG A 685 71.77 79.27 51.49
N ARG A 686 73.04 79.32 51.13
CA ARG A 686 73.94 80.46 51.40
C ARG A 686 73.55 81.71 50.61
N VAL A 687 73.18 81.56 49.33
CA VAL A 687 72.62 82.65 48.50
C VAL A 687 71.26 83.13 49.03
N GLN A 688 70.44 82.22 49.60
CA GLN A 688 69.22 82.59 50.32
C GLN A 688 69.45 83.22 51.69
N GLN A 689 70.64 83.10 52.29
CA GLN A 689 71.00 83.76 53.55
C GLN A 689 71.68 85.12 53.35
N GLY A 690 72.04 85.47 52.11
CA GLY A 690 72.58 86.80 51.76
C GLY A 690 74.09 86.92 51.94
N GLU A 691 74.84 85.81 51.84
CA GLU A 691 76.31 85.87 51.81
C GLU A 691 76.80 86.44 50.46
N ASP A 692 77.39 87.64 50.50
CA ASP A 692 77.81 88.42 49.31
C ASP A 692 78.94 87.77 48.47
N GLY A 693 79.57 86.69 48.97
CA GLY A 693 80.64 85.98 48.27
C GLY A 693 80.19 85.11 47.09
N TYR A 694 78.88 84.92 46.88
CA TYR A 694 78.34 83.98 45.88
C TYR A 694 77.50 84.64 44.77
N ILE A 695 77.43 85.97 44.77
CA ILE A 695 76.74 86.77 43.76
C ILE A 695 77.82 87.58 43.02
N SER A 696 78.10 87.23 41.76
CA SER A 696 79.01 88.00 40.92
C SER A 696 78.43 89.38 40.63
N GLU A 697 79.29 90.41 40.61
CA GLU A 697 78.90 91.81 40.36
C GLU A 697 77.97 91.93 39.14
N GLY A 698 76.72 92.38 39.38
CA GLY A 698 75.69 92.57 38.36
C GLY A 698 74.60 91.48 38.28
N GLN A 699 74.69 90.36 39.01
CA GLN A 699 73.62 89.36 39.06
C GLN A 699 72.62 89.65 40.19
N SER A 700 71.31 89.63 39.90
CA SER A 700 70.29 89.73 40.95
C SER A 700 70.20 88.40 41.73
N ARG A 701 69.92 88.49 43.03
CA ARG A 701 69.76 87.33 43.91
C ARG A 701 68.70 86.35 43.40
N GLU A 702 67.61 86.87 42.82
CA GLU A 702 66.55 86.07 42.20
C GLU A 702 67.03 85.34 40.94
N SER A 703 67.84 86.00 40.10
CA SER A 703 68.45 85.38 38.93
C SER A 703 69.36 84.21 39.32
N LYS A 704 70.16 84.37 40.37
CA LYS A 704 71.05 83.29 40.85
C LYS A 704 70.30 82.12 41.48
N ILE A 705 69.21 82.39 42.21
CA ILE A 705 68.34 81.34 42.77
C ILE A 705 67.64 80.56 41.64
N SER A 706 67.19 81.24 40.59
CA SER A 706 66.58 80.59 39.41
C SER A 706 67.58 79.69 38.68
N GLU A 707 68.82 80.16 38.47
CA GLU A 707 69.91 79.38 37.87
C GLU A 707 70.23 78.10 38.68
N LEU A 708 70.34 78.23 40.01
CA LEU A 708 70.61 77.09 40.90
C LEU A 708 69.43 76.10 40.92
N THR A 709 68.19 76.59 40.84
CA THR A 709 67.00 75.73 40.79
C THR A 709 66.89 74.98 39.47
N ALA A 710 67.25 75.61 38.35
CA ALA A 710 67.31 74.95 37.04
C ALA A 710 68.35 73.83 37.03
N LYS A 711 69.56 74.09 37.53
CA LYS A 711 70.64 73.09 37.65
C LYS A 711 70.25 71.92 38.57
N LEU A 712 69.58 72.19 39.69
CA LEU A 712 69.08 71.13 40.58
C LEU A 712 68.03 70.23 39.91
N ASN A 713 67.13 70.80 39.10
CA ASN A 713 66.12 70.03 38.37
C ASN A 713 66.73 69.19 37.24
N GLU A 714 67.78 69.68 36.58
CA GLU A 714 68.54 68.92 35.58
C GLU A 714 69.25 67.72 36.21
N LEU A 715 69.93 67.91 37.35
CA LEU A 715 70.56 66.83 38.12
C LEU A 715 69.55 65.78 38.58
N LYS A 716 68.34 66.17 38.99
CA LYS A 716 67.25 65.22 39.33
C LYS A 716 66.83 64.35 38.16
N ARG A 717 66.68 64.91 36.95
CA ARG A 717 66.36 64.13 35.73
C ARG A 717 67.50 63.20 35.35
N HIS A 718 68.74 63.69 35.47
CA HIS A 718 69.93 62.88 35.24
C HIS A 718 70.01 61.72 36.24
N HIS A 719 69.69 61.97 37.52
CA HIS A 719 69.64 60.96 38.57
C HIS A 719 68.57 59.89 38.29
N GLN A 720 67.36 60.28 37.86
CA GLN A 720 66.31 59.34 37.49
C GLN A 720 66.72 58.46 36.29
N THR A 721 67.44 59.02 35.32
CA THR A 721 67.99 58.28 34.17
C THR A 721 69.08 57.30 34.60
N LEU A 722 69.94 57.69 35.54
CA LEU A 722 70.96 56.80 36.09
C LEU A 722 70.35 55.67 36.94
N LEU A 723 69.28 55.93 37.71
CA LEU A 723 68.55 54.89 38.44
C LEU A 723 67.88 53.87 37.50
N GLN A 724 67.36 54.32 36.36
CA GLN A 724 66.80 53.42 35.36
C GLN A 724 67.90 52.55 34.73
N LYS A 725 69.04 53.15 34.38
CA LYS A 725 70.23 52.41 33.94
C LYS A 725 70.76 51.46 35.01
N GLN A 726 70.71 51.85 36.29
CA GLN A 726 71.09 50.99 37.40
C GLN A 726 70.16 49.78 37.49
N LYS A 727 68.84 49.97 37.37
CA LYS A 727 67.86 48.87 37.38
C LYS A 727 68.01 47.93 36.19
N GLU A 728 68.39 48.45 35.02
CA GLU A 728 68.70 47.65 33.83
C GLU A 728 70.02 46.89 33.97
N LEU A 729 70.98 47.44 34.71
CA LEU A 729 72.24 46.78 35.01
C LEU A 729 72.11 45.81 36.20
N ASP A 730 71.20 46.04 37.14
CA ASP A 730 70.95 45.24 38.35
C ASP A 730 70.20 43.94 38.06
N ILE A 731 70.70 43.23 37.05
CA ILE A 731 70.32 41.87 36.74
C ILE A 731 71.45 40.98 37.26
N ASP A 732 71.09 39.94 37.97
CA ASP A 732 72.04 38.94 38.45
C ASP A 732 72.52 38.10 37.24
N PRO A 733 73.82 38.13 36.91
CA PRO A 733 74.37 37.31 35.83
C PRO A 733 74.17 35.81 36.06
N VAL A 734 74.06 35.36 37.32
CA VAL A 734 73.77 33.97 37.68
C VAL A 734 72.33 33.60 37.31
N ASP A 735 71.37 34.48 37.57
CA ASP A 735 69.96 34.26 37.20
C ASP A 735 69.75 34.26 35.68
N LEU A 736 70.46 35.12 34.94
CA LEU A 736 70.46 35.09 33.47
C LEU A 736 71.08 33.81 32.93
N GLY A 737 72.17 33.34 33.55
CA GLY A 737 72.79 32.05 33.25
C GLY A 737 71.82 30.88 33.44
N ASN A 738 71.15 30.82 34.59
CA ASN A 738 70.16 29.78 34.90
C ASN A 738 68.96 29.80 33.94
N ARG A 739 68.48 30.99 33.56
CA ARG A 739 67.40 31.13 32.56
C ARG A 739 67.83 30.71 31.16
N ALA A 740 69.07 31.03 30.76
CA ALA A 740 69.62 30.58 29.49
C ALA A 740 69.78 29.05 29.46
N GLU A 741 70.26 28.46 30.54
CA GLU A 741 70.39 27.00 30.68
C GLU A 741 69.02 26.31 30.61
N LYS A 742 68.01 26.85 31.26
CA LYS A 742 66.63 26.34 31.16
C LYS A 742 66.10 26.38 29.73
N LEU A 743 66.30 27.49 29.01
CA LEU A 743 65.89 27.58 27.60
C LEU A 743 66.66 26.61 26.69
N GLU A 744 67.92 26.30 27.02
CA GLU A 744 68.68 25.28 26.30
C GLU A 744 68.21 23.86 26.60
N THR A 745 67.80 23.57 27.84
CA THR A 745 67.16 22.28 28.15
C THR A 745 65.85 22.13 27.39
N GLU A 746 65.01 23.18 27.35
CA GLU A 746 63.77 23.17 26.56
C GLU A 746 64.06 23.01 25.05
N ALA A 747 65.14 23.63 24.53
CA ALA A 747 65.56 23.44 23.14
C ALA A 747 66.01 22.00 22.85
N ARG A 748 66.71 21.33 23.78
CA ARG A 748 67.10 19.91 23.64
C ARG A 748 65.90 18.96 23.71
N ASP A 749 64.91 19.28 24.54
CA ASP A 749 63.65 18.51 24.61
C ASP A 749 62.85 18.64 23.31
N LEU A 750 62.79 19.85 22.73
CA LEU A 750 62.21 20.08 21.40
C LEU A 750 62.97 19.31 20.32
N ASP A 751 64.30 19.23 20.38
CA ASP A 751 65.11 18.46 19.43
C ASP A 751 64.80 16.94 19.50
N SER A 752 64.62 16.41 20.72
CA SER A 752 64.20 15.03 20.93
C SER A 752 62.81 14.74 20.34
N ARG A 753 61.88 15.70 20.44
CA ARG A 753 60.56 15.61 19.81
C ARG A 753 60.62 15.69 18.28
N VAL A 754 61.51 16.52 17.73
CA VAL A 754 61.78 16.59 16.28
C VAL A 754 62.26 15.23 15.77
N ILE A 755 63.24 14.60 16.42
CA ILE A 755 63.74 13.27 16.03
C ILE A 755 62.60 12.23 16.05
N ALA A 756 61.79 12.20 17.11
CA ALA A 756 60.67 11.26 17.22
C ALA A 756 59.60 11.47 16.14
N LEU A 757 59.34 12.71 15.73
CA LEU A 757 58.41 13.02 14.63
C LEU A 757 58.99 12.71 13.26
N GLU A 758 60.29 12.93 13.04
CA GLU A 758 60.97 12.52 11.81
C GLU A 758 60.95 10.99 11.63
N ASP A 759 61.10 10.22 12.71
CA ASP A 759 60.96 8.76 12.66
C ASP A 759 59.53 8.34 12.27
N LYS A 760 58.51 8.99 12.84
CA LYS A 760 57.10 8.78 12.47
C LYS A 760 56.82 9.17 11.02
N GLN A 761 57.41 10.27 10.54
CA GLN A 761 57.31 10.70 9.16
C GLN A 761 57.94 9.67 8.20
N ARG A 762 59.16 9.19 8.50
CA ARG A 762 59.83 8.16 7.71
C ARG A 762 59.03 6.85 7.67
N GLN A 763 58.40 6.48 8.79
CA GLN A 763 57.52 5.32 8.84
C GLN A 763 56.25 5.51 7.99
N ALA A 764 55.59 6.66 8.11
CA ALA A 764 54.41 6.97 7.31
C ALA A 764 54.71 7.07 5.80
N GLU A 765 55.91 7.52 5.41
CA GLU A 765 56.34 7.55 4.00
C GLU A 765 56.58 6.13 3.45
N ARG A 766 57.15 5.22 4.25
CA ARG A 766 57.27 3.79 3.86
C ARG A 766 55.90 3.17 3.64
N GLU A 767 54.99 3.37 4.59
CA GLU A 767 53.61 2.87 4.49
C GLU A 767 52.87 3.47 3.30
N ARG A 768 53.14 4.74 2.95
CA ARG A 768 52.58 5.38 1.76
C ARG A 768 53.11 4.78 0.47
N ILE A 769 54.41 4.49 0.39
CA ILE A 769 55.02 3.86 -0.79
C ILE A 769 54.44 2.45 -1.00
N GLU A 770 54.32 1.66 0.07
CA GLU A 770 53.68 0.34 0.03
C GLU A 770 52.21 0.45 -0.39
N ALA A 771 51.44 1.34 0.24
CA ALA A 771 50.03 1.56 -0.10
C ALA A 771 49.84 2.08 -1.53
N SER A 772 50.79 2.86 -2.08
CA SER A 772 50.76 3.28 -3.48
C SER A 772 51.00 2.10 -4.42
N GLY A 773 51.91 1.18 -4.07
CA GLY A 773 52.12 -0.06 -4.82
C GLY A 773 50.87 -0.93 -4.86
N ASP A 774 50.22 -1.11 -3.71
CA ASP A 774 48.99 -1.89 -3.61
C ASP A 774 47.83 -1.22 -4.37
N ALA A 775 47.66 0.10 -4.24
CA ALA A 775 46.63 0.84 -4.94
C ALA A 775 46.76 0.73 -6.47
N THR A 776 47.97 0.73 -7.01
CA THR A 776 48.19 0.58 -8.46
C THR A 776 47.88 -0.83 -8.94
N ARG A 777 48.28 -1.88 -8.20
CA ARG A 777 47.96 -3.27 -8.52
C ARG A 777 46.45 -3.52 -8.48
N GLU A 778 45.79 -3.09 -7.40
CA GLU A 778 44.36 -3.28 -7.25
C GLU A 778 43.54 -2.47 -8.27
N ALA A 779 44.02 -1.29 -8.69
CA ALA A 779 43.40 -0.53 -9.77
C ALA A 779 43.47 -1.25 -11.13
N GLU A 780 44.60 -1.88 -11.44
CA GLU A 780 44.75 -2.67 -12.67
C GLU A 780 43.91 -3.95 -12.62
N ASP A 781 43.88 -4.65 -11.48
CA ASP A 781 43.01 -5.82 -11.29
C ASP A 781 41.53 -5.46 -11.43
N ALA A 782 41.10 -4.33 -10.88
CA ALA A 782 39.73 -3.82 -11.03
C ALA A 782 39.41 -3.48 -12.49
N ARG A 783 40.38 -2.96 -13.24
CA ARG A 783 40.23 -2.67 -14.67
C ARG A 783 40.08 -3.96 -15.48
N ILE A 784 40.97 -4.93 -15.29
CA ILE A 784 40.93 -6.23 -15.97
C ILE A 784 39.59 -6.94 -15.71
N ALA A 785 39.12 -6.94 -14.46
CA ALA A 785 37.84 -7.55 -14.11
C ALA A 785 36.65 -6.81 -14.74
N ARG A 786 36.70 -5.49 -14.83
CA ARG A 786 35.67 -4.68 -15.52
C ARG A 786 35.64 -4.95 -17.02
N ASP A 787 36.80 -5.06 -17.66
CA ASP A 787 36.90 -5.39 -19.08
C ASP A 787 36.38 -6.82 -19.35
N HIS A 788 36.67 -7.77 -18.46
CA HIS A 788 36.12 -9.13 -18.54
C HIS A 788 34.60 -9.16 -18.40
N SER A 789 34.03 -8.45 -17.40
CA SER A 789 32.59 -8.31 -17.22
C SER A 789 31.92 -7.65 -18.44
N SER A 790 32.52 -6.60 -19.00
CA SER A 790 32.04 -5.94 -20.22
C SER A 790 32.00 -6.87 -21.43
N ASN A 791 33.04 -7.70 -21.61
CA ASN A 791 33.09 -8.70 -22.68
C ASN A 791 32.02 -9.79 -22.51
N LEU A 792 31.77 -10.25 -21.28
CA LEU A 792 30.68 -11.20 -21.03
C LEU A 792 29.31 -10.57 -21.23
N SER A 793 29.13 -9.30 -20.85
CA SER A 793 27.88 -8.56 -21.09
C SER A 793 27.56 -8.43 -22.58
N SER A 794 28.56 -8.18 -23.43
CA SER A 794 28.34 -8.05 -24.88
C SER A 794 28.01 -9.39 -25.54
N ARG A 795 28.68 -10.48 -25.10
CA ARG A 795 28.35 -11.85 -25.51
C ARG A 795 26.94 -12.25 -25.10
N LEU A 796 26.58 -12.00 -23.84
CA LEU A 796 25.23 -12.27 -23.32
C LEU A 796 24.17 -11.53 -24.14
N ALA A 797 24.38 -10.24 -24.44
CA ALA A 797 23.45 -9.45 -25.24
C ALA A 797 23.27 -10.00 -26.67
N SER A 798 24.30 -10.62 -27.25
CA SER A 798 24.20 -11.28 -28.55
C SER A 798 23.34 -12.53 -28.47
N VAL A 799 23.64 -13.44 -27.53
CA VAL A 799 22.91 -14.70 -27.37
C VAL A 799 21.45 -14.45 -26.99
N GLU A 800 21.17 -13.45 -26.15
CA GLU A 800 19.81 -13.04 -25.82
C GLU A 800 19.03 -12.52 -27.05
N ARG A 801 19.71 -11.80 -27.96
CA ARG A 801 19.09 -11.33 -29.21
C ARG A 801 18.72 -12.51 -30.11
N ASP A 802 19.61 -13.50 -30.23
CA ASP A 802 19.39 -14.70 -31.04
C ASP A 802 18.28 -15.57 -30.46
N ALA A 803 18.25 -15.77 -29.13
CA ALA A 803 17.17 -16.47 -28.45
C ALA A 803 15.81 -15.78 -28.63
N LYS A 804 15.77 -14.43 -28.53
CA LYS A 804 14.56 -13.64 -28.80
C LYS A 804 14.06 -13.79 -30.23
N ALA A 805 14.97 -13.75 -31.21
CA ALA A 805 14.62 -13.94 -32.60
C ALA A 805 13.96 -15.32 -32.83
N GLN A 806 14.51 -16.39 -32.24
CA GLN A 806 13.94 -17.73 -32.36
C GLN A 806 12.58 -17.87 -31.65
N LEU A 807 12.44 -17.32 -30.44
CA LEU A 807 11.15 -17.32 -29.73
C LEU A 807 10.08 -16.52 -30.50
N SER A 808 10.44 -15.38 -31.07
CA SER A 808 9.52 -14.58 -31.88
C SER A 808 9.05 -15.32 -33.14
N ALA A 809 9.91 -16.19 -33.70
CA ALA A 809 9.57 -17.02 -34.86
C ALA A 809 8.68 -18.23 -34.50
N LEU A 810 8.76 -18.73 -33.26
CA LEU A 810 7.91 -19.80 -32.74
C LEU A 810 6.49 -19.30 -32.38
N GLN A 811 6.38 -18.06 -31.91
CA GLN A 811 5.12 -17.50 -31.42
C GLN A 811 3.94 -17.57 -32.41
N PRO A 812 4.07 -17.21 -33.70
CA PRO A 812 2.95 -17.35 -34.65
C PRO A 812 2.58 -18.83 -34.88
N MET A 813 3.54 -19.76 -34.82
CA MET A 813 3.26 -21.19 -34.97
C MET A 813 2.46 -21.75 -33.78
N ILE A 814 2.80 -21.32 -32.56
CA ILE A 814 2.05 -21.66 -31.34
C ILE A 814 0.61 -21.10 -31.42
N GLN A 815 0.47 -19.84 -31.84
CA GLN A 815 -0.85 -19.20 -31.98
C GLN A 815 -1.72 -19.91 -33.02
N GLU A 816 -1.14 -20.33 -34.15
CA GLU A 816 -1.86 -21.05 -35.19
C GLU A 816 -2.29 -22.45 -34.74
N GLN A 817 -1.40 -23.19 -34.06
CA GLN A 817 -1.72 -24.48 -33.43
C GLN A 817 -2.86 -24.33 -32.42
N HIS A 818 -2.76 -23.36 -31.51
CA HIS A 818 -3.77 -23.11 -30.48
C HIS A 818 -5.11 -22.70 -31.08
N ALA A 819 -5.12 -21.82 -32.08
CA ALA A 819 -6.35 -21.45 -32.81
C ALA A 819 -6.96 -22.67 -33.52
N GLY A 820 -6.13 -23.57 -34.06
CA GLY A 820 -6.57 -24.86 -34.60
C GLY A 820 -7.31 -25.71 -33.56
N TRP A 821 -6.73 -25.85 -32.37
CA TRP A 821 -7.33 -26.59 -31.26
C TRP A 821 -8.62 -25.95 -30.74
N GLN A 822 -8.68 -24.62 -30.61
CA GLN A 822 -9.91 -23.93 -30.20
C GLN A 822 -11.06 -24.16 -31.18
N ARG A 823 -10.79 -24.13 -32.50
CA ARG A 823 -11.81 -24.45 -33.51
C ARG A 823 -12.30 -25.89 -33.41
N LEU A 824 -11.43 -26.84 -33.05
CA LEU A 824 -11.82 -28.23 -32.84
C LEU A 824 -12.68 -28.39 -31.58
N LEU A 825 -12.32 -27.73 -30.47
CA LEU A 825 -13.11 -27.74 -29.23
C LEU A 825 -14.49 -27.09 -29.40
N GLU A 826 -14.58 -25.99 -30.13
CA GLU A 826 -15.86 -25.33 -30.43
C GLU A 826 -16.77 -26.24 -31.28
N LYS A 827 -16.20 -26.92 -32.29
CA LYS A 827 -16.92 -27.93 -33.06
C LYS A 827 -17.36 -29.13 -32.21
N GLN A 828 -16.54 -29.58 -31.25
CA GLN A 828 -16.92 -30.64 -30.31
C GLN A 828 -18.10 -30.22 -29.43
N ARG A 829 -18.08 -28.99 -28.89
CA ARG A 829 -19.19 -28.46 -28.10
C ARG A 829 -20.50 -28.39 -28.91
N ASN A 830 -20.42 -27.97 -30.17
CA ASN A 830 -21.57 -27.96 -31.06
C ASN A 830 -22.12 -29.37 -31.31
N LEU A 831 -21.23 -30.38 -31.46
CA LEU A 831 -21.64 -31.78 -31.56
C LEU A 831 -22.34 -32.28 -30.29
N ASP A 832 -21.82 -31.95 -29.11
CA ASP A 832 -22.44 -32.35 -27.84
C ASP A 832 -23.85 -31.74 -27.68
N GLU A 833 -24.02 -30.48 -28.08
CA GLU A 833 -25.31 -29.78 -28.08
C GLU A 833 -26.28 -30.39 -29.10
N ASP A 834 -25.82 -30.67 -30.32
CA ASP A 834 -26.61 -31.32 -31.36
C ASP A 834 -27.02 -32.75 -30.94
N GLN A 835 -26.12 -33.50 -30.28
CA GLN A 835 -26.41 -34.82 -29.72
C GLN A 835 -27.46 -34.76 -28.61
N HIS A 836 -27.37 -33.78 -27.70
CA HIS A 836 -28.38 -33.55 -26.68
C HIS A 836 -29.75 -33.22 -27.29
N ASN A 837 -29.77 -32.35 -28.30
CA ASN A 837 -30.98 -31.99 -29.05
C ASN A 837 -31.60 -33.20 -29.76
N LEU A 838 -30.78 -34.06 -30.37
CA LEU A 838 -31.25 -35.31 -30.98
C LEU A 838 -31.88 -36.25 -29.93
N ALA A 839 -31.24 -36.41 -28.77
CA ALA A 839 -31.77 -37.24 -27.68
C ALA A 839 -33.13 -36.73 -27.18
N MET A 840 -33.27 -35.42 -26.97
CA MET A 840 -34.54 -34.79 -26.58
C MET A 840 -35.62 -34.98 -27.64
N LYS A 841 -35.27 -34.82 -28.94
CA LYS A 841 -36.22 -35.02 -30.03
C LYS A 841 -36.64 -36.47 -30.21
N LEU A 842 -35.77 -37.43 -29.94
CA LEU A 842 -36.12 -38.84 -29.93
C LEU A 842 -37.06 -39.18 -28.78
N LEU A 843 -36.89 -38.56 -27.62
CA LEU A 843 -37.83 -38.68 -26.50
C LEU A 843 -39.22 -38.10 -26.88
N GLU A 844 -39.26 -36.91 -27.49
CA GLU A 844 -40.50 -36.33 -28.02
C GLU A 844 -41.16 -37.22 -29.08
N ALA A 845 -40.38 -37.81 -29.99
CA ALA A 845 -40.88 -38.75 -30.99
C ALA A 845 -41.45 -40.02 -30.34
N LYS A 846 -40.78 -40.55 -29.31
CA LYS A 846 -41.27 -41.72 -28.55
C LYS A 846 -42.58 -41.41 -27.83
N THR A 847 -42.66 -40.29 -27.12
CA THR A 847 -43.92 -39.88 -26.46
C THR A 847 -45.06 -39.63 -27.45
N SER A 848 -44.75 -39.13 -28.66
CA SER A 848 -45.70 -38.99 -29.76
C SER A 848 -46.14 -40.35 -30.34
N ALA A 849 -45.25 -41.34 -30.37
CA ALA A 849 -45.59 -42.70 -30.77
C ALA A 849 -46.48 -43.39 -29.74
N ASP A 850 -46.20 -43.20 -28.44
CA ASP A 850 -47.03 -43.73 -27.36
C ASP A 850 -48.40 -43.06 -27.28
N SER A 851 -48.52 -41.78 -27.65
CA SER A 851 -49.81 -41.10 -27.77
C SER A 851 -50.60 -41.57 -28.99
N GLU A 852 -49.94 -41.77 -30.14
CA GLU A 852 -50.54 -42.38 -31.33
C GLU A 852 -51.05 -43.80 -31.04
N ALA A 853 -50.27 -44.63 -30.35
CA ALA A 853 -50.65 -45.98 -29.99
C ALA A 853 -51.91 -46.00 -29.10
N ARG A 854 -51.96 -45.13 -28.09
CA ARG A 854 -53.14 -44.95 -27.22
C ARG A 854 -54.36 -44.46 -27.99
N ALA A 855 -54.18 -43.49 -28.89
CA ALA A 855 -55.26 -43.00 -29.74
C ALA A 855 -55.78 -44.09 -30.68
N ARG A 856 -54.88 -44.94 -31.22
CA ARG A 856 -55.24 -46.09 -32.05
C ARG A 856 -56.03 -47.14 -31.28
N GLU A 857 -55.57 -47.48 -30.08
CA GLU A 857 -56.27 -48.42 -29.19
C GLU A 857 -57.66 -47.89 -28.82
N HIS A 858 -57.77 -46.58 -28.56
CA HIS A 858 -59.05 -45.92 -28.32
C HIS A 858 -59.99 -46.02 -29.54
N VAL A 859 -59.50 -45.72 -30.74
CA VAL A 859 -60.27 -45.89 -31.99
C VAL A 859 -60.70 -47.34 -32.17
N ALA A 860 -59.81 -48.31 -31.95
CA ALA A 860 -60.14 -49.74 -32.04
C ALA A 860 -61.23 -50.15 -31.04
N GLY A 861 -61.16 -49.66 -29.80
CA GLY A 861 -62.19 -49.87 -28.78
C GLY A 861 -63.55 -49.27 -29.17
N VAL A 862 -63.56 -48.04 -29.71
CA VAL A 862 -64.78 -47.38 -30.21
C VAL A 862 -65.39 -48.17 -31.39
N VAL A 863 -64.57 -48.65 -32.33
CA VAL A 863 -65.01 -49.50 -33.44
C VAL A 863 -65.59 -50.82 -32.94
N GLN A 864 -64.94 -51.47 -31.98
CA GLN A 864 -65.43 -52.73 -31.42
C GLN A 864 -66.74 -52.55 -30.64
N ALA A 865 -66.87 -51.46 -29.88
CA ALA A 865 -68.12 -51.10 -29.21
C ALA A 865 -69.26 -50.86 -30.21
N LEU A 866 -68.95 -50.23 -31.35
CA LEU A 866 -69.94 -50.07 -32.41
C LEU A 866 -70.34 -51.41 -33.03
N ILE A 867 -69.38 -52.26 -33.36
CA ILE A 867 -69.67 -53.59 -33.92
C ILE A 867 -70.60 -54.37 -32.98
N GLN A 868 -70.33 -54.33 -31.67
CA GLN A 868 -71.20 -54.94 -30.66
C GLN A 868 -72.60 -54.32 -30.64
N SER A 869 -72.70 -52.99 -30.73
CA SER A 869 -73.98 -52.28 -30.81
C SER A 869 -74.78 -52.67 -32.06
N LEU A 870 -74.13 -52.78 -33.22
CA LEU A 870 -74.74 -53.21 -34.48
C LEU A 870 -75.21 -54.68 -34.42
N LEU A 871 -74.43 -55.57 -33.82
CA LEU A 871 -74.83 -56.97 -33.59
C LEU A 871 -75.99 -57.09 -32.60
N GLY A 872 -76.00 -56.28 -31.53
CA GLY A 872 -77.13 -56.16 -30.60
C GLY A 872 -78.40 -55.64 -31.28
N PHE A 873 -78.26 -54.68 -32.19
CA PHE A 873 -79.39 -54.19 -32.99
C PHE A 873 -79.92 -55.24 -33.97
N SER A 874 -79.03 -56.02 -34.61
CA SER A 874 -79.42 -57.15 -35.48
C SER A 874 -80.24 -58.19 -34.72
N THR A 875 -79.78 -58.62 -33.54
CA THR A 875 -80.50 -59.61 -32.71
C THR A 875 -81.85 -59.08 -32.21
N PHE A 876 -81.94 -57.77 -31.94
CA PHE A 876 -83.23 -57.12 -31.67
C PHE A 876 -84.18 -57.17 -32.87
N LEU A 877 -83.71 -56.90 -34.08
CA LEU A 877 -84.53 -56.98 -35.30
C LEU A 877 -85.02 -58.39 -35.57
N ASP A 878 -84.19 -59.41 -35.34
CA ASP A 878 -84.59 -60.82 -35.47
C ASP A 878 -85.69 -61.19 -34.46
N SER A 879 -85.63 -60.66 -33.23
CA SER A 879 -86.68 -60.85 -32.22
C SER A 879 -88.00 -60.15 -32.55
N CYS A 880 -87.99 -59.12 -33.40
CA CYS A 880 -89.20 -58.45 -33.88
C CYS A 880 -89.88 -59.21 -35.05
N GLY A 881 -89.19 -60.18 -35.66
CA GLY A 881 -89.68 -60.96 -36.81
C GLY A 881 -90.54 -62.17 -36.46
N GLU A 882 -90.50 -62.66 -35.21
CA GLU A 882 -91.28 -63.80 -34.74
C GLU A 882 -92.27 -63.40 -33.64
N ALA A 883 -93.47 -62.94 -34.03
CA ALA A 883 -94.78 -63.28 -33.43
C ALA A 883 -95.85 -62.16 -33.54
N VAL A 884 -96.97 -62.44 -34.22
CA VAL A 884 -98.35 -61.94 -33.94
C VAL A 884 -99.36 -62.91 -34.62
N PRO A 885 -100.61 -63.20 -34.16
CA PRO A 885 -101.39 -62.89 -32.92
C PRO A 885 -101.95 -64.17 -32.20
N THR A 886 -102.65 -64.21 -31.05
CA THR A 886 -103.90 -63.54 -30.62
C THR A 886 -104.32 -64.04 -29.21
N ALA A 887 -104.89 -63.16 -28.35
CA ALA A 887 -106.01 -63.38 -27.39
C ALA A 887 -105.82 -62.78 -25.97
N VAL A 888 -106.88 -62.07 -25.55
CA VAL A 888 -107.17 -61.22 -24.36
C VAL A 888 -107.81 -62.10 -23.25
N PRO A 889 -107.70 -61.87 -21.90
CA PRO A 889 -108.43 -60.77 -21.22
C PRO A 889 -107.88 -60.12 -19.92
N ALA A 890 -108.26 -58.83 -19.80
CA ALA A 890 -108.73 -58.05 -18.63
C ALA A 890 -108.21 -58.32 -17.19
N ALA A 891 -107.62 -57.30 -16.55
CA ALA A 891 -108.16 -56.61 -15.36
C ALA A 891 -107.18 -55.52 -14.81
N VAL A 892 -107.76 -54.39 -14.42
CA VAL A 892 -107.21 -53.18 -13.73
C VAL A 892 -107.18 -53.49 -12.20
N PRO A 893 -106.31 -52.94 -11.29
CA PRO A 893 -106.30 -51.50 -11.01
C PRO A 893 -105.03 -50.77 -10.44
N ALA A 894 -105.02 -49.46 -10.75
CA ALA A 894 -104.82 -48.30 -9.85
C ALA A 894 -103.47 -47.92 -9.19
N THR A 895 -103.09 -46.65 -9.43
CA THR A 895 -102.55 -45.61 -8.51
C THR A 895 -101.10 -45.78 -7.98
N VAL A 896 -100.20 -44.77 -7.81
CA VAL A 896 -100.24 -43.29 -7.77
C VAL A 896 -98.80 -42.72 -7.69
N ALA A 897 -98.65 -41.42 -8.05
CA ALA A 897 -97.62 -40.41 -7.66
C ALA A 897 -96.17 -40.53 -8.21
N GLU A 898 -95.68 -39.57 -9.04
CA GLU A 898 -95.17 -38.20 -8.70
C GLU A 898 -93.74 -38.26 -8.13
N GLU A 899 -92.75 -37.40 -8.46
CA GLU A 899 -92.71 -36.06 -9.06
C GLU A 899 -91.24 -35.73 -9.48
N VAL A 900 -91.08 -34.96 -10.57
CA VAL A 900 -90.29 -33.71 -10.74
C VAL A 900 -88.81 -33.66 -10.26
N GLY A 901 -87.82 -33.14 -11.00
CA GLY A 901 -87.82 -32.37 -12.24
C GLY A 901 -86.40 -31.90 -12.63
N ALA A 902 -86.29 -31.34 -13.83
CA ALA A 902 -85.17 -30.54 -14.35
C ALA A 902 -85.68 -29.08 -14.54
N PRO A 903 -85.01 -28.13 -15.23
CA PRO A 903 -83.59 -27.77 -15.40
C PRO A 903 -83.34 -26.22 -15.28
N ALA A 904 -82.11 -25.72 -15.49
CA ALA A 904 -81.73 -24.42 -16.15
C ALA A 904 -80.24 -24.08 -15.82
N VAL A 905 -79.28 -23.83 -16.74
CA VAL A 905 -79.10 -22.82 -17.82
C VAL A 905 -78.45 -21.49 -17.34
N GLN A 906 -77.24 -21.22 -17.89
CA GLN A 906 -76.54 -19.92 -18.14
C GLN A 906 -76.14 -19.05 -16.92
N GLU A 907 -75.12 -18.19 -16.90
CA GLU A 907 -74.32 -17.50 -17.93
C GLU A 907 -73.02 -16.90 -17.32
N ALA A 908 -72.17 -16.34 -18.19
CA ALA A 908 -70.80 -15.85 -17.96
C ALA A 908 -70.65 -14.50 -17.22
N ALA A 909 -69.46 -14.22 -16.65
CA ALA A 909 -68.73 -12.94 -16.80
C ALA A 909 -67.34 -12.93 -16.09
N VAL A 910 -66.34 -12.38 -16.79
CA VAL A 910 -65.00 -11.89 -16.36
C VAL A 910 -65.17 -10.35 -16.16
N PRO A 911 -64.43 -9.54 -15.31
CA PRO A 911 -62.95 -9.45 -15.32
C PRO A 911 -62.16 -8.90 -14.07
N SER A 912 -60.83 -9.01 -14.22
CA SER A 912 -59.72 -8.09 -13.83
C SER A 912 -59.12 -8.05 -12.39
N THR A 913 -57.85 -8.46 -12.33
CA THR A 913 -56.65 -7.93 -11.62
C THR A 913 -56.78 -6.95 -10.44
N VAL A 914 -56.04 -7.22 -9.33
CA VAL A 914 -54.84 -6.48 -8.84
C VAL A 914 -54.28 -7.13 -7.55
N ALA A 915 -52.94 -7.35 -7.55
CA ALA A 915 -51.93 -7.40 -6.46
C ALA A 915 -52.07 -8.32 -5.21
N ALA A 916 -50.98 -9.05 -4.98
CA ALA A 916 -50.61 -9.96 -3.88
C ALA A 916 -50.16 -9.21 -2.58
N PRO A 917 -49.50 -9.81 -1.53
CA PRO A 917 -49.08 -11.22 -1.32
C PRO A 917 -49.13 -11.75 0.16
N PHE A 918 -48.65 -13.01 0.30
CA PHE A 918 -48.12 -13.72 1.49
C PHE A 918 -49.08 -14.42 2.47
N GLN A 919 -49.08 -15.76 2.46
CA GLN A 919 -48.39 -16.64 3.42
C GLN A 919 -48.81 -18.08 3.12
N ASP A 920 -47.86 -18.98 2.83
CA ASP A 920 -48.10 -20.42 2.88
C ASP A 920 -47.02 -21.09 3.72
N ASP A 921 -47.51 -21.67 4.81
CA ASP A 921 -46.87 -22.63 5.69
C ASP A 921 -46.60 -23.95 4.94
N PHE A 922 -45.40 -24.51 5.10
CA PHE A 922 -45.11 -25.87 4.67
C PHE A 922 -44.02 -26.49 5.57
N ASP A 923 -44.37 -26.73 6.82
CA ASP A 923 -43.60 -27.52 7.79
C ASP A 923 -44.51 -28.57 8.43
N GLU A 924 -44.85 -29.62 7.67
CA GLU A 924 -45.31 -30.88 8.26
C GLU A 924 -45.35 -31.95 7.17
N PHE A 925 -44.31 -32.77 7.05
CA PHE A 925 -44.40 -34.19 6.68
C PHE A 925 -42.98 -34.76 6.65
N LEU A 926 -42.84 -35.98 7.19
CA LEU A 926 -41.62 -36.82 7.27
C LEU A 926 -40.86 -36.79 8.60
N ASN A 927 -41.57 -37.06 9.69
CA ASN A 927 -41.09 -38.04 10.67
C ASN A 927 -41.94 -39.30 10.50
N ASP A 928 -41.35 -40.41 10.07
CA ASP A 928 -41.65 -41.74 10.64
C ASP A 928 -40.84 -42.89 10.01
N LEU A 929 -40.34 -43.75 10.92
CA LEU A 929 -39.94 -45.18 10.80
C LEU A 929 -38.49 -45.51 10.36
N PRO A 930 -37.93 -46.67 10.78
CA PRO A 930 -37.50 -46.94 12.16
C PRO A 930 -36.08 -47.56 12.26
N THR A 931 -35.57 -47.56 13.48
CA THR A 931 -34.30 -48.15 13.94
C THR A 931 -34.20 -49.67 13.83
N LEU A 932 -33.08 -50.15 13.29
CA LEU A 932 -32.39 -51.43 13.56
C LEU A 932 -30.88 -51.07 13.55
N GLY A 933 -30.02 -51.30 14.54
CA GLY A 933 -29.94 -52.34 15.56
C GLY A 933 -28.55 -53.00 15.41
N GLU A 934 -27.72 -52.92 16.46
CA GLU A 934 -26.50 -53.74 16.70
C GLU A 934 -25.26 -53.54 15.78
N VAL A 935 -23.98 -53.58 16.17
CA VAL A 935 -23.24 -53.94 17.41
C VAL A 935 -22.02 -52.99 17.51
N GLY A 936 -21.81 -52.38 18.68
CA GLY A 936 -20.55 -51.72 19.04
C GLY A 936 -19.70 -52.62 19.93
N GLY A 937 -18.50 -52.95 19.47
CA GLY A 937 -17.45 -53.62 20.25
C GLY A 937 -16.17 -52.78 20.21
N ALA A 938 -15.75 -52.37 21.40
CA ALA A 938 -14.45 -51.83 21.83
C ALA A 938 -13.23 -52.56 21.21
N ALA A 939 -11.96 -52.13 21.28
CA ALA A 939 -11.19 -50.94 21.63
C ALA A 939 -9.70 -51.40 21.55
N GLU A 940 -8.76 -50.53 21.93
CA GLU A 940 -7.28 -50.72 21.99
C GLU A 940 -6.57 -50.47 20.65
N GLY A 941 -5.55 -49.62 20.57
CA GLY A 941 -4.79 -48.88 21.57
C GLY A 941 -3.57 -48.23 20.92
N GLY A 942 -2.84 -47.44 21.69
CA GLY A 942 -1.43 -47.13 21.40
C GLY A 942 -1.14 -45.70 20.96
N ALA A 943 -0.88 -44.84 21.95
CA ALA A 943 0.21 -43.87 21.82
C ALA A 943 1.55 -44.62 21.61
N PRO A 944 2.59 -43.96 21.06
CA PRO A 944 3.56 -43.41 22.00
C PRO A 944 4.20 -42.07 21.62
N ASP A 945 4.77 -41.51 22.69
CA ASP A 945 5.67 -40.39 22.87
C ASP A 945 6.81 -40.16 21.85
N SER A 946 7.13 -38.86 21.75
CA SER A 946 8.47 -38.24 21.71
C SER A 946 9.46 -38.60 20.61
N LEU A 947 9.68 -37.63 19.72
CA LEU A 947 10.95 -36.89 19.55
C LEU A 947 10.70 -35.50 18.97
#